data_AF-A0A174T9M1-F1
#
_entry.id   AF-A0A174T9M1-F1
#
_cell.length_a   1.000
_cell.length_b   1.000
_cell.length_c   1.000
_cell.angle_alpha   90.00
_cell.angle_beta   90.00
_cell.angle_gamma   90.00
#
_symmetry.space_group_name_H-M   'P 1'
#
loop_
_entity.id
_entity.type
_entity.pdbx_description
1 polymer ?
#
loop_
_entity_poly.entity_id
_entity_poly.type
_entity_poly.pdbx_seq_one_letter_code
_entity_poly.pdbx_strand_id
1 'polypeptide(L)'
;MQEKWIEKIYAGFLGMDAGMRLGAPVENPYWTYERLEEYYGNMEGYLREYRHYAADDDVNGPVIFLRALIDWGKDFTPKQAGETWLNYTRCGHGMFWWGGEDMSTEHRAYMNLKRGVSAPKSGSIALNGQVAAEQIGGQIFVDTWGLIYPGDPAMAAKQARKAASVSHDGEGLYGAQFMAACVAAAFTCTTVDEVLDAGLAVLPRDCDYRRVVESVRAFHKKQPDDFRACRNYVDREWGAHKYPGYCHIIPNAGICVLALLYGKGELGRTIEIACMCGFDTDCNASNTGTITGVLGGLENFPARYRTSINDCVVLSSVSGFLNMLDSAAFSKELAVLAYRLRGEQPPAWLALPRPGDMLMDFEMPGSTHGLELTDRASHWIRPVEGEAHTGKRCLEMMIDGKLPVPVDLFFRGSFMRSDFNDERYEPVFSPRVYPGQTVSCWMKSKQEAPAAITVTPFLTTAVTGQRKELEPVVLPDRTWRQVSFRVPELAGDQVHFIGWKVEINPTTPPWTLGRVFVDDITVTGPMAYAIDMSIQKKEFDEITPFSCNDIQPDLQYGELVLRTECGGQAFTGNYYTRDGAMEGEAVVESGDSCMLLLRGKGTRNFYALGLDGENAVIACCENGEWTQLAAVPYGWQRGETLRIRAEAEGSNLRLLVDGALVLQAADDRFAYGMVGVCHPGAASSRWKMFAVTGQI
;
A
#
# COMPACT_ATOMS: atom_id res chain seq x y z
N MET A 1 12.64 10.11 20.99
CA MET A 1 11.85 10.73 19.91
C MET A 1 10.80 11.62 20.55
N GLN A 2 10.52 12.81 20.02
CA GLN A 2 9.46 13.66 20.58
C GLN A 2 8.09 13.10 20.18
N GLU A 3 7.12 13.05 21.09
CA GLU A 3 5.78 12.50 20.81
C GLU A 3 5.09 13.22 19.64
N LYS A 4 5.26 14.55 19.55
CA LYS A 4 4.78 15.37 18.42
C LYS A 4 5.32 14.94 17.04
N TRP A 5 6.44 14.21 16.99
CA TRP A 5 6.97 13.71 15.73
C TRP A 5 6.13 12.55 15.16
N ILE A 6 5.33 11.86 15.98
CA ILE A 6 4.40 10.83 15.49
C ILE A 6 3.35 11.49 14.58
N GLU A 7 2.79 12.62 14.99
CA GLU A 7 1.85 13.40 14.18
C GLU A 7 2.51 13.99 12.92
N LYS A 8 3.79 14.38 13.00
CA LYS A 8 4.56 14.84 11.83
C LYS A 8 4.84 13.71 10.83
N ILE A 9 5.08 12.48 11.28
CA ILE A 9 5.20 11.31 10.39
C ILE A 9 3.92 11.16 9.56
N TYR A 10 2.78 11.22 10.25
CA TYR A 10 1.47 11.11 9.60
C TYR A 10 1.16 12.29 8.66
N ALA A 11 1.48 13.51 9.06
CA ALA A 11 1.35 14.68 8.18
C ALA A 11 2.25 14.57 6.93
N GLY A 12 3.47 14.05 7.08
CA GLY A 12 4.38 13.78 5.97
C GLY A 12 3.80 12.75 5.00
N PHE A 13 3.34 11.61 5.53
CA PHE A 13 2.75 10.55 4.69
C PHE A 13 1.48 11.01 3.95
N LEU A 14 0.61 11.78 4.61
CA LEU A 14 -0.55 12.38 3.95
C LEU A 14 -0.15 13.45 2.92
N GLY A 15 0.95 14.18 3.16
CA GLY A 15 1.46 15.18 2.24
C GLY A 15 1.97 14.57 0.94
N MET A 16 2.63 13.41 1.05
CA MET A 16 3.03 12.56 -0.08
C MET A 16 1.82 12.22 -0.96
N ASP A 17 0.78 11.63 -0.35
CA ASP A 17 -0.45 11.23 -1.06
C ASP A 17 -1.22 12.43 -1.63
N ALA A 18 -1.24 13.56 -0.91
CA ALA A 18 -1.85 14.80 -1.40
C ALA A 18 -1.17 15.31 -2.67
N GLY A 19 0.17 15.29 -2.71
CA GLY A 19 0.95 15.71 -3.86
C GLY A 19 0.77 14.78 -5.06
N MET A 20 0.95 13.48 -4.85
CA MET A 20 0.77 12.43 -5.84
C MET A 20 -0.60 12.54 -6.52
N ARG A 21 -1.68 12.52 -5.74
CA ARG A 21 -3.05 12.60 -6.27
C ARG A 21 -3.35 13.91 -7.00
N LEU A 22 -2.68 15.01 -6.64
CA LEU A 22 -2.84 16.29 -7.33
C LEU A 22 -2.14 16.30 -8.70
N GLY A 23 -0.92 15.76 -8.78
CA GLY A 23 -0.10 15.80 -9.98
C GLY A 23 -0.45 14.73 -11.02
N ALA A 24 -0.84 13.54 -10.57
CA ALA A 24 -1.09 12.39 -11.42
C ALA A 24 -2.04 12.62 -12.62
N PRO A 25 -3.18 13.34 -12.49
CA PRO A 25 -4.09 13.59 -13.61
C PRO A 25 -3.45 14.29 -14.81
N VAL A 26 -2.33 14.99 -14.57
CA VAL A 26 -1.61 15.77 -15.58
C VAL A 26 -0.21 15.24 -15.89
N GLU A 27 0.14 14.08 -15.35
CA GLU A 27 1.40 13.39 -15.60
C GLU A 27 1.29 12.58 -16.92
N ASN A 28 1.34 13.25 -18.07
CA ASN A 28 1.48 12.57 -19.37
C ASN A 28 2.08 13.50 -20.44
N PRO A 29 2.61 12.95 -21.56
CA PRO A 29 3.31 13.74 -22.58
C PRO A 29 2.48 14.84 -23.25
N TYR A 30 1.16 14.86 -23.09
CA TYR A 30 0.30 15.87 -23.69
C TYR A 30 0.10 17.10 -22.81
N TRP A 31 0.38 17.03 -21.51
CA TRP A 31 0.32 18.20 -20.63
C TRP A 31 1.64 18.96 -20.63
N THR A 32 1.82 19.81 -21.65
CA THR A 32 2.90 20.79 -21.64
C THR A 32 2.60 21.90 -20.64
N TYR A 33 3.63 22.62 -20.21
CA TYR A 33 3.47 23.76 -19.31
C TYR A 33 2.47 24.80 -19.85
N GLU A 34 2.53 25.09 -21.15
CA GLU A 34 1.60 26.03 -21.80
C GLU A 34 0.16 25.54 -21.73
N ARG A 35 -0.07 24.23 -21.86
CA ARG A 35 -1.40 23.63 -21.73
C ARG A 35 -1.89 23.63 -20.28
N LEU A 36 -1.01 23.38 -19.31
CA LEU A 36 -1.37 23.50 -17.90
C LEU A 36 -1.82 24.94 -17.58
N GLU A 37 -1.08 25.92 -18.08
CA GLU A 37 -1.44 27.33 -17.92
C GLU A 37 -2.73 27.70 -18.66
N GLU A 38 -2.93 27.22 -19.88
CA GLU A 38 -4.12 27.48 -20.71
C GLU A 38 -5.40 26.87 -20.09
N TYR A 39 -5.34 25.62 -19.64
CA TYR A 39 -6.52 24.88 -19.18
C TYR A 39 -6.82 25.07 -17.70
N TYR A 40 -5.78 25.15 -16.85
CA TYR A 40 -5.94 25.20 -15.39
C TYR A 40 -5.47 26.50 -14.76
N GLY A 41 -4.58 27.27 -15.40
CA GLY A 41 -4.12 28.56 -14.90
C GLY A 41 -3.45 28.46 -13.53
N ASN A 42 -4.10 29.01 -12.49
CA ASN A 42 -3.66 28.84 -11.10
C ASN A 42 -4.48 27.74 -10.43
N MET A 43 -3.84 26.62 -10.13
CA MET A 43 -4.48 25.46 -9.51
C MET A 43 -4.77 25.71 -8.03
N GLU A 44 -5.98 25.33 -7.59
CA GLU A 44 -6.40 25.33 -6.19
C GLU A 44 -7.23 24.07 -5.91
N GLY A 45 -6.68 23.12 -5.15
CA GLY A 45 -7.32 21.82 -4.90
C GLY A 45 -7.09 20.77 -6.00
N TYR A 46 -7.70 19.60 -5.85
CA TYR A 46 -7.53 18.48 -6.79
C TYR A 46 -8.13 18.77 -8.16
N LEU A 47 -7.44 18.34 -9.22
CA LEU A 47 -7.89 18.49 -10.60
C LEU A 47 -9.00 17.50 -10.99
N ARG A 48 -9.13 16.41 -10.24
CA ARG A 48 -10.12 15.36 -10.44
C ARG A 48 -10.64 14.82 -9.11
N GLU A 49 -11.93 14.54 -9.06
CA GLU A 49 -12.53 13.76 -7.99
C GLU A 49 -12.42 12.27 -8.31
N TYR A 50 -12.01 11.50 -7.32
CA TYR A 50 -11.89 10.04 -7.39
C TYR A 50 -12.79 9.44 -6.33
N ARG A 51 -13.51 8.36 -6.67
CA ARG A 51 -14.15 7.46 -5.71
C ARG A 51 -13.09 6.91 -4.76
N HIS A 52 -12.12 6.22 -5.36
CA HIS A 52 -10.84 5.86 -4.78
C HIS A 52 -9.77 6.11 -5.83
N TYR A 53 -8.63 6.65 -5.38
CA TYR A 53 -7.45 6.82 -6.22
C TYR A 53 -6.76 5.45 -6.35
N ALA A 54 -6.39 5.05 -7.57
CA ALA A 54 -5.71 3.78 -7.80
C ALA A 54 -4.26 3.81 -7.28
N ALA A 55 -3.52 2.72 -7.51
CA ALA A 55 -2.13 2.66 -7.11
C ALA A 55 -1.26 3.62 -7.92
N ASP A 56 -0.12 3.96 -7.33
CA ASP A 56 0.89 4.86 -7.90
C ASP A 56 2.28 4.47 -7.40
N ASP A 57 3.31 4.60 -8.24
CA ASP A 57 4.66 4.20 -7.87
C ASP A 57 5.31 5.13 -6.85
N ASP A 58 4.88 6.39 -6.82
CA ASP A 58 5.19 7.38 -5.80
C ASP A 58 4.86 6.94 -4.37
N VAL A 59 3.88 6.05 -4.18
CA VAL A 59 3.56 5.48 -2.86
C VAL A 59 3.87 4.00 -2.76
N ASN A 60 3.81 3.23 -3.86
CA ASN A 60 4.20 1.83 -3.88
C ASN A 60 5.65 1.65 -3.41
N GLY A 61 6.59 2.41 -4.01
CA GLY A 61 8.01 2.28 -3.73
C GLY A 61 8.36 2.59 -2.28
N PRO A 62 8.01 3.80 -1.75
CA PRO A 62 8.31 4.15 -0.36
C PRO A 62 7.71 3.18 0.65
N VAL A 63 6.52 2.63 0.41
CA VAL A 63 5.88 1.68 1.33
C VAL A 63 6.49 0.29 1.21
N ILE A 64 6.55 -0.28 0.00
CA ILE A 64 6.90 -1.68 -0.20
C ILE A 64 8.42 -1.90 -0.11
N PHE A 65 9.26 -1.00 -0.62
CA PHE A 65 10.71 -1.20 -0.55
C PHE A 65 11.29 -0.96 0.85
N LEU A 66 10.56 -0.29 1.74
CA LEU A 66 10.89 -0.25 3.16
C LEU A 66 10.90 -1.66 3.78
N ARG A 67 10.21 -2.64 3.19
CA ARG A 67 10.25 -4.03 3.65
C ARG A 67 11.65 -4.64 3.63
N ALA A 68 12.61 -4.10 2.86
CA ALA A 68 14.01 -4.51 2.95
C ALA A 68 14.54 -4.39 4.39
N LEU A 69 14.14 -3.34 5.11
CA LEU A 69 14.47 -3.16 6.52
C LEU A 69 13.73 -4.15 7.44
N ILE A 70 12.47 -4.45 7.12
CA ILE A 70 11.61 -5.34 7.92
C ILE A 70 12.08 -6.79 7.81
N ASP A 71 12.41 -7.23 6.59
CA ASP A 71 12.75 -8.62 6.30
C ASP A 71 14.23 -8.93 6.60
N TRP A 72 15.14 -7.96 6.43
CA TRP A 72 16.60 -8.18 6.59
C TRP A 72 17.23 -7.42 7.76
N GLY A 73 16.51 -6.52 8.43
CA GLY A 73 17.02 -5.70 9.53
C GLY A 73 17.79 -4.45 9.09
N LYS A 74 18.20 -3.62 10.06
CA LYS A 74 18.77 -2.27 9.84
C LYS A 74 20.07 -2.21 9.03
N ASP A 75 20.78 -3.32 8.97
CA ASP A 75 22.08 -3.46 8.32
C ASP A 75 21.97 -4.13 6.94
N PHE A 76 20.77 -4.18 6.34
CA PHE A 76 20.55 -4.73 5.00
C PHE A 76 21.50 -4.13 3.95
N THR A 77 21.84 -4.97 2.98
CA THR A 77 22.73 -4.66 1.86
C THR A 77 21.94 -4.26 0.61
N PRO A 78 22.55 -3.56 -0.36
CA PRO A 78 21.91 -3.30 -1.65
C PRO A 78 21.41 -4.59 -2.33
N LYS A 79 22.17 -5.69 -2.25
CA LYS A 79 21.74 -7.00 -2.77
C LYS A 79 20.40 -7.43 -2.17
N GLN A 80 20.26 -7.34 -0.85
CA GLN A 80 19.02 -7.69 -0.15
C GLN A 80 17.86 -6.75 -0.50
N ALA A 81 18.14 -5.46 -0.73
CA ALA A 81 17.12 -4.54 -1.27
C ALA A 81 16.67 -4.97 -2.68
N GLY A 82 17.59 -5.46 -3.53
CA GLY A 82 17.25 -6.07 -4.82
C GLY A 82 16.43 -7.36 -4.69
N GLU A 83 16.72 -8.20 -3.69
CA GLU A 83 15.88 -9.37 -3.39
C GLU A 83 14.47 -8.96 -2.94
N THR A 84 14.34 -7.87 -2.18
CA THR A 84 13.03 -7.30 -1.81
C THR A 84 12.25 -6.87 -3.05
N TRP A 85 12.89 -6.23 -4.04
CA TRP A 85 12.23 -5.90 -5.31
C TRP A 85 11.70 -7.15 -6.01
N LEU A 86 12.56 -8.15 -6.20
CA LEU A 86 12.14 -9.40 -6.86
C LEU A 86 11.02 -10.11 -6.10
N ASN A 87 11.01 -10.03 -4.77
CA ASN A 87 10.07 -10.75 -3.91
C ASN A 87 8.68 -10.10 -3.82
N TYR A 88 8.56 -8.77 -3.97
CA TYR A 88 7.29 -8.05 -3.82
C TYR A 88 6.70 -7.48 -5.11
N THR A 89 7.50 -7.39 -6.18
CA THR A 89 7.04 -6.91 -7.47
C THR A 89 6.48 -8.06 -8.31
N ARG A 90 5.36 -7.82 -8.99
CA ARG A 90 4.86 -8.72 -10.05
C ARG A 90 5.55 -8.38 -11.35
N CYS A 91 6.16 -9.37 -12.01
CA CYS A 91 6.86 -9.14 -13.26
C CYS A 91 5.91 -8.59 -14.34
N GLY A 92 6.18 -7.38 -14.84
CA GLY A 92 5.37 -6.77 -15.91
C GLY A 92 4.08 -6.10 -15.45
N HIS A 93 3.76 -6.11 -14.14
CA HIS A 93 2.51 -5.57 -13.61
C HIS A 93 2.75 -4.67 -12.41
N GLY A 94 2.10 -3.51 -12.39
CA GLY A 94 2.06 -2.61 -11.23
C GLY A 94 3.43 -2.21 -10.65
N MET A 95 3.47 -1.85 -9.36
CA MET A 95 4.63 -1.37 -8.59
C MET A 95 5.31 -0.08 -9.08
N PHE A 96 5.84 -0.09 -10.31
CA PHE A 96 6.57 0.99 -10.98
C PHE A 96 6.33 0.94 -12.48
N TRP A 97 6.73 1.98 -13.21
CA TRP A 97 6.44 2.09 -14.63
C TRP A 97 7.14 1.04 -15.50
N TRP A 98 6.37 0.17 -16.14
CA TRP A 98 6.85 -0.87 -17.07
C TRP A 98 7.05 -0.33 -18.50
N GLY A 99 7.67 0.86 -18.64
CA GLY A 99 7.89 1.55 -19.92
C GLY A 99 8.84 0.90 -20.92
N GLY A 100 9.22 -0.37 -20.74
CA GLY A 100 10.31 -1.03 -21.47
C GLY A 100 11.71 -0.72 -20.93
N GLU A 101 12.63 -1.68 -21.09
CA GLU A 101 13.99 -1.58 -20.55
C GLU A 101 14.80 -0.41 -21.13
N ASP A 102 14.45 0.11 -22.31
CA ASP A 102 15.18 1.23 -22.93
C ASP A 102 14.77 2.61 -22.43
N MET A 103 13.61 2.70 -21.77
CA MET A 103 13.05 3.98 -21.29
C MET A 103 12.92 4.03 -19.78
N SER A 104 12.51 2.92 -19.14
CA SER A 104 12.29 2.83 -17.69
C SER A 104 13.50 2.24 -16.97
N THR A 105 14.03 3.01 -16.02
CA THR A 105 15.19 2.64 -15.20
C THR A 105 14.86 1.48 -14.26
N GLU A 106 13.68 1.51 -13.65
CA GLU A 106 13.15 0.50 -12.75
C GLU A 106 12.90 -0.81 -13.48
N HIS A 107 12.28 -0.74 -14.66
CA HIS A 107 12.05 -1.91 -15.51
C HIS A 107 13.39 -2.56 -15.87
N ARG A 108 14.36 -1.79 -16.39
CA ARG A 108 15.70 -2.32 -16.71
C ARG A 108 16.38 -2.94 -15.49
N ALA A 109 16.34 -2.27 -14.33
CA ALA A 109 16.94 -2.77 -13.11
C ALA A 109 16.29 -4.08 -12.63
N TYR A 110 14.97 -4.19 -12.70
CA TYR A 110 14.24 -5.41 -12.37
C TYR A 110 14.61 -6.57 -13.29
N MET A 111 14.69 -6.33 -14.60
CA MET A 111 15.09 -7.36 -15.56
C MET A 111 16.55 -7.77 -15.39
N ASN A 112 17.44 -6.84 -15.03
CA ASN A 112 18.81 -7.15 -14.63
C ASN A 112 18.85 -8.08 -13.41
N LEU A 113 18.05 -7.80 -12.37
CA LEU A 113 17.93 -8.66 -11.19
C LEU A 113 17.42 -10.06 -11.56
N LYS A 114 16.37 -10.15 -12.39
CA LYS A 114 15.84 -11.43 -12.92
C LYS A 114 16.90 -12.23 -13.70
N ARG A 115 17.81 -11.55 -14.40
CA ARG A 115 18.95 -12.16 -15.12
C ARG A 115 20.15 -12.47 -14.22
N GLY A 116 20.03 -12.32 -12.91
CA GLY A 116 21.07 -12.65 -11.93
C GLY A 116 22.11 -11.54 -11.68
N VAL A 117 21.89 -10.32 -12.17
CA VAL A 117 22.75 -9.18 -11.85
C VAL A 117 22.29 -8.56 -10.54
N SER A 118 23.01 -8.83 -9.45
CA SER A 118 22.66 -8.29 -8.13
C SER A 118 22.87 -6.78 -8.01
N ALA A 119 22.02 -6.11 -7.23
CA ALA A 119 22.25 -4.75 -6.77
C ALA A 119 23.57 -4.63 -5.98
N PRO A 120 24.30 -3.50 -6.09
CA PRO A 120 23.93 -2.28 -6.81
C PRO A 120 24.26 -2.30 -8.32
N LYS A 121 24.88 -3.37 -8.82
CA LYS A 121 25.29 -3.44 -10.23
C LYS A 121 24.09 -3.36 -11.19
N SER A 122 22.93 -3.87 -10.78
CA SER A 122 21.66 -3.81 -11.52
C SER A 122 21.24 -2.39 -11.93
N GLY A 123 21.54 -1.39 -11.10
CA GLY A 123 21.23 0.03 -11.32
C GLY A 123 22.42 0.90 -11.76
N SER A 124 23.61 0.32 -11.89
CA SER A 124 24.85 1.09 -12.05
C SER A 124 24.99 1.78 -13.42
N ILE A 125 25.64 2.95 -13.43
CA ILE A 125 26.03 3.66 -14.68
C ILE A 125 26.89 2.76 -15.56
N ALA A 126 27.80 2.00 -14.95
CA ALA A 126 28.72 1.11 -15.66
C ALA A 126 28.01 0.04 -16.49
N LEU A 127 26.81 -0.38 -16.09
CA LEU A 127 26.01 -1.36 -16.81
C LEU A 127 24.96 -0.71 -17.73
N ASN A 128 24.26 0.31 -17.22
CA ASN A 128 23.05 0.84 -17.86
C ASN A 128 23.30 2.12 -18.69
N GLY A 129 24.50 2.71 -18.57
CA GLY A 129 24.80 4.05 -19.09
C GLY A 129 24.29 5.15 -18.16
N GLN A 130 24.91 6.33 -18.28
CA GLN A 130 24.64 7.45 -17.38
C GLN A 130 23.19 7.93 -17.44
N VAL A 131 22.68 8.15 -18.65
CA VAL A 131 21.32 8.63 -18.88
C VAL A 131 20.28 7.76 -18.16
N ALA A 132 20.33 6.45 -18.36
CA ALA A 132 19.37 5.55 -17.72
C ALA A 132 19.51 5.50 -16.19
N ALA A 133 20.72 5.60 -15.64
CA ALA A 133 20.92 5.48 -14.19
C ALA A 133 20.54 6.76 -13.39
N GLU A 134 20.42 7.90 -14.06
CA GLU A 134 20.19 9.23 -13.45
C GLU A 134 18.77 9.77 -13.69
N GLN A 135 17.80 8.87 -13.92
CA GLN A 135 16.38 9.22 -13.96
C GLN A 135 15.82 9.46 -12.56
N ILE A 136 14.61 10.02 -12.51
CA ILE A 136 13.97 10.55 -11.31
C ILE A 136 13.62 9.53 -10.23
N GLY A 137 13.43 8.25 -10.57
CA GLY A 137 13.04 7.21 -9.61
C GLY A 137 13.95 7.10 -8.39
N GLY A 138 15.21 7.55 -8.50
CA GLY A 138 16.14 7.69 -7.38
C GLY A 138 15.59 8.52 -6.22
N GLN A 139 14.79 9.56 -6.49
CA GLN A 139 14.12 10.37 -5.46
C GLN A 139 12.66 9.99 -5.19
N ILE A 140 11.99 9.23 -6.07
CA ILE A 140 10.59 8.84 -5.90
C ILE A 140 10.41 7.91 -4.69
N PHE A 141 11.31 6.93 -4.54
CA PHE A 141 11.07 5.83 -3.59
C PHE A 141 11.61 6.04 -2.17
N VAL A 142 11.92 7.27 -1.76
CA VAL A 142 12.80 7.49 -0.58
C VAL A 142 12.19 8.20 0.62
N ASP A 143 10.98 8.72 0.52
CA ASP A 143 10.33 9.54 1.54
C ASP A 143 10.25 8.84 2.91
N THR A 144 9.86 7.56 2.92
CA THR A 144 9.73 6.77 4.16
C THR A 144 11.06 6.58 4.88
N TRP A 145 12.21 6.56 4.17
CA TRP A 145 13.52 6.54 4.82
C TRP A 145 13.77 7.83 5.61
N GLY A 146 13.27 8.98 5.14
CA GLY A 146 13.30 10.21 5.92
C GLY A 146 12.38 10.16 7.14
N LEU A 147 11.16 9.63 6.98
CA LEU A 147 10.15 9.56 8.03
C LEU A 147 10.57 8.68 9.22
N ILE A 148 11.34 7.62 9.01
CA ILE A 148 11.80 6.71 10.08
C ILE A 148 13.09 7.15 10.78
N TYR A 149 13.79 8.18 10.27
CA TYR A 149 14.98 8.76 10.88
C TYR A 149 14.76 10.26 11.24
N PRO A 150 13.72 10.60 12.03
CA PRO A 150 13.33 12.00 12.24
C PRO A 150 14.41 12.79 12.97
N GLY A 151 14.91 13.87 12.38
CA GLY A 151 16.02 14.67 12.93
C GLY A 151 17.40 14.04 12.76
N ASP A 152 17.56 13.01 11.93
CA ASP A 152 18.88 12.44 11.54
C ASP A 152 19.03 12.38 10.00
N PRO A 153 19.33 13.53 9.35
CA PRO A 153 19.46 13.61 7.90
C PRO A 153 20.57 12.71 7.33
N ALA A 154 21.66 12.53 8.08
CA ALA A 154 22.80 11.73 7.63
C ALA A 154 22.44 10.24 7.55
N MET A 155 21.74 9.71 8.56
CA MET A 155 21.29 8.33 8.53
C MET A 155 20.21 8.08 7.48
N ALA A 156 19.25 9.01 7.35
CA ALA A 156 18.23 8.95 6.30
C ALA A 156 18.85 8.85 4.90
N ALA A 157 19.77 9.77 4.59
CA ALA A 157 20.51 9.77 3.33
C ALA A 157 21.29 8.46 3.10
N LYS A 158 21.96 7.95 4.15
CA LYS A 158 22.72 6.69 4.05
C LYS A 158 21.84 5.50 3.67
N GLN A 159 20.66 5.38 4.27
CA GLN A 159 19.75 4.25 3.99
C GLN A 159 19.05 4.42 2.65
N ALA A 160 18.58 5.62 2.33
CA ALA A 160 17.99 5.94 1.04
C ALA A 160 18.95 5.65 -0.12
N ARG A 161 20.24 6.01 0.01
CA ARG A 161 21.28 5.69 -0.99
C ARG A 161 21.41 4.18 -1.23
N LYS A 162 21.34 3.35 -0.18
CA LYS A 162 21.41 1.89 -0.34
C LYS A 162 20.19 1.37 -1.08
N ALA A 163 18.99 1.82 -0.70
CA ALA A 163 17.74 1.40 -1.32
C ALA A 163 17.66 1.81 -2.79
N ALA A 164 17.98 3.08 -3.11
CA ALA A 164 17.94 3.59 -4.48
C ALA A 164 18.99 2.94 -5.39
N SER A 165 20.11 2.43 -4.84
CA SER A 165 21.17 1.77 -5.63
C SER A 165 20.75 0.46 -6.31
N VAL A 166 19.53 -0.03 -6.04
CA VAL A 166 18.95 -1.16 -6.77
C VAL A 166 18.74 -0.80 -8.24
N SER A 167 18.28 0.42 -8.53
CA SER A 167 17.94 0.87 -9.89
C SER A 167 18.74 2.09 -10.37
N HIS A 168 19.33 2.87 -9.47
CA HIS A 168 19.97 4.16 -9.80
C HIS A 168 21.43 4.24 -9.38
N ASP A 169 22.15 5.18 -9.99
CA ASP A 169 23.54 5.52 -9.69
C ASP A 169 23.79 7.02 -9.98
N GLY A 170 24.96 7.56 -9.64
CA GLY A 170 25.30 8.96 -9.89
C GLY A 170 24.32 9.97 -9.28
N GLU A 171 23.83 10.93 -10.09
CA GLU A 171 22.87 11.96 -9.67
C GLU A 171 21.55 11.36 -9.15
N GLY A 172 21.15 10.17 -9.61
CA GLY A 172 19.99 9.44 -9.10
C GLY A 172 20.12 9.11 -7.60
N LEU A 173 21.34 8.74 -7.17
CA LEU A 173 21.63 8.48 -5.76
C LEU A 173 21.72 9.77 -4.94
N TYR A 174 22.19 10.86 -5.54
CA TYR A 174 22.22 12.16 -4.85
C TYR A 174 20.82 12.69 -4.60
N GLY A 175 19.87 12.47 -5.52
CA GLY A 175 18.46 12.77 -5.26
C GLY A 175 17.86 11.95 -4.12
N ALA A 176 18.12 10.65 -4.09
CA ALA A 176 17.74 9.78 -2.97
C ALA A 176 18.22 10.32 -1.62
N GLN A 177 19.50 10.70 -1.57
CA GLN A 177 20.14 11.23 -0.37
C GLN A 177 19.53 12.57 0.05
N PHE A 178 19.36 13.48 -0.91
CA PHE A 178 18.84 14.82 -0.68
C PHE A 178 17.41 14.79 -0.14
N MET A 179 16.49 14.09 -0.81
CA MET A 179 15.08 14.07 -0.39
C MET A 179 14.90 13.43 0.98
N ALA A 180 15.51 12.27 1.23
CA ALA A 180 15.44 11.62 2.53
C ALA A 180 16.03 12.47 3.65
N ALA A 181 17.14 13.17 3.39
CA ALA A 181 17.74 14.12 4.34
C ALA A 181 16.82 15.32 4.62
N CYS A 182 16.18 15.89 3.59
CA CYS A 182 15.22 16.99 3.73
C CYS A 182 14.01 16.58 4.59
N VAL A 183 13.41 15.41 4.31
CA VAL A 183 12.29 14.88 5.10
C VAL A 183 12.70 14.67 6.56
N ALA A 184 13.85 14.06 6.81
CA ALA A 184 14.37 13.88 8.17
C ALA A 184 14.66 15.21 8.88
N ALA A 185 15.20 16.21 8.17
CA ALA A 185 15.52 17.53 8.74
C ALA A 185 14.26 18.34 9.10
N ALA A 186 13.17 18.21 8.33
CA ALA A 186 11.92 18.93 8.55
C ALA A 186 11.27 18.69 9.93
N PHE A 187 11.64 17.62 10.63
CA PHE A 187 11.21 17.37 12.02
C PHE A 187 11.76 18.40 13.02
N THR A 188 12.92 18.99 12.72
CA THR A 188 13.65 19.90 13.60
C THR A 188 13.77 21.31 13.04
N CYS A 189 13.71 21.48 11.72
CA CYS A 189 13.80 22.78 11.06
C CYS A 189 12.49 23.58 11.19
N THR A 190 12.61 24.89 10.97
CA THR A 190 11.49 25.86 11.01
C THR A 190 11.30 26.56 9.67
N THR A 191 12.31 26.56 8.80
CA THR A 191 12.23 27.20 7.49
C THR A 191 12.65 26.25 6.37
N VAL A 192 12.20 26.55 5.15
CA VAL A 192 12.60 25.81 3.93
C VAL A 192 14.10 25.87 3.71
N ASP A 193 14.74 27.04 3.92
CA ASP A 193 16.18 27.19 3.73
C ASP A 193 16.98 26.26 4.65
N GLU A 194 16.58 26.10 5.93
CA GLU A 194 17.23 25.17 6.85
C GLU A 194 17.10 23.70 6.39
N VAL A 195 15.94 23.33 5.84
CA VAL A 195 15.71 21.99 5.27
C VAL A 195 16.62 21.76 4.07
N LEU A 196 16.68 22.73 3.14
CA LEU A 196 17.54 22.66 1.95
C LEU A 196 19.02 22.61 2.32
N ASP A 197 19.45 23.37 3.34
CA ASP A 197 20.84 23.34 3.83
C ASP A 197 21.21 21.96 4.39
N ALA A 198 20.29 21.30 5.11
CA ALA A 198 20.50 19.94 5.61
C ALA A 198 20.56 18.90 4.48
N GLY A 199 19.68 19.02 3.47
CA GLY A 199 19.73 18.18 2.27
C GLY A 199 21.04 18.36 1.49
N LEU A 200 21.50 19.60 1.33
CA LEU A 200 22.79 19.88 0.71
C LEU A 200 23.96 19.34 1.52
N ALA A 201 23.89 19.29 2.86
CA ALA A 201 25.01 18.85 3.69
C ALA A 201 25.44 17.38 3.46
N VAL A 202 24.56 16.53 2.90
CA VAL A 202 24.85 15.11 2.64
C VAL A 202 25.39 14.84 1.22
N LEU A 203 25.48 15.86 0.37
CA LEU A 203 25.90 15.72 -1.03
C LEU A 203 27.36 16.12 -1.26
N PRO A 204 28.03 15.53 -2.27
CA PRO A 204 29.31 16.02 -2.77
C PRO A 204 29.25 17.51 -3.15
N ARG A 205 30.41 18.19 -3.16
CA ARG A 205 30.48 19.63 -3.46
C ARG A 205 30.33 19.96 -4.95
N ASP A 206 30.58 18.97 -5.81
CA ASP A 206 30.76 19.12 -7.25
C ASP A 206 29.76 18.27 -8.07
N CYS A 207 28.62 17.90 -7.49
CA CYS A 207 27.54 17.21 -8.22
C CYS A 207 26.49 18.17 -8.78
N ASP A 208 25.78 17.73 -9.82
CA ASP A 208 24.82 18.57 -10.54
C ASP A 208 23.56 18.81 -9.74
N TYR A 209 23.16 17.85 -8.92
CA TYR A 209 22.04 17.99 -8.00
C TYR A 209 22.24 19.17 -7.05
N ARG A 210 23.44 19.33 -6.50
CA ARG A 210 23.78 20.53 -5.70
C ARG A 210 23.69 21.79 -6.53
N ARG A 211 24.29 21.78 -7.72
CA ARG A 211 24.37 22.98 -8.58
C ARG A 211 22.98 23.49 -8.97
N VAL A 212 22.03 22.60 -9.27
CA VAL A 212 20.64 23.01 -9.58
C VAL A 212 19.94 23.60 -8.34
N VAL A 213 20.07 22.97 -7.16
CA VAL A 213 19.48 23.48 -5.91
C VAL A 213 20.01 24.89 -5.60
N GLU A 214 21.32 25.08 -5.63
CA GLU A 214 21.97 26.37 -5.35
C GLU A 214 21.59 27.44 -6.40
N SER A 215 21.45 27.04 -7.67
CA SER A 215 21.03 27.93 -8.77
C SER A 215 19.60 28.41 -8.61
N VAL A 216 18.67 27.52 -8.25
CA VAL A 216 17.27 27.87 -8.00
C VAL A 216 17.14 28.80 -6.79
N ARG A 217 17.86 28.53 -5.69
CA ARG A 217 17.92 29.43 -4.52
C ARG A 217 18.45 30.82 -4.89
N ALA A 218 19.51 30.88 -5.70
CA ALA A 218 20.08 32.14 -6.16
C ALA A 218 19.12 32.91 -7.08
N PHE A 219 18.33 32.22 -7.90
CA PHE A 219 17.29 32.84 -8.72
C PHE A 219 16.15 33.37 -7.86
N HIS A 220 15.59 32.55 -6.97
CA HIS A 220 14.51 32.94 -6.05
C HIS A 220 14.87 34.19 -5.24
N LYS A 221 16.11 34.30 -4.75
CA LYS A 221 16.58 35.49 -4.03
C LYS A 221 16.50 36.79 -4.85
N LYS A 222 16.62 36.70 -6.18
CA LYS A 222 16.52 37.85 -7.10
C LYS A 222 15.07 38.11 -7.55
N GLN A 223 14.25 37.06 -7.65
CA GLN A 223 12.85 37.13 -8.09
C GLN A 223 11.95 36.31 -7.15
N PRO A 224 11.66 36.80 -5.93
CA PRO A 224 11.02 36.00 -4.88
C PRO A 224 9.52 35.71 -5.10
N ASP A 225 8.86 36.45 -5.99
CA ASP A 225 7.41 36.38 -6.15
C ASP A 225 6.94 35.79 -7.49
N ASP A 226 7.87 35.45 -8.39
CA ASP A 226 7.56 34.92 -9.73
C ASP A 226 8.13 33.51 -9.94
N PHE A 227 7.37 32.51 -9.50
CA PHE A 227 7.76 31.11 -9.68
C PHE A 227 7.77 30.69 -11.15
N ARG A 228 6.97 31.33 -12.02
CA ARG A 228 6.92 31.01 -13.46
C ARG A 228 8.21 31.45 -14.14
N ALA A 229 8.74 32.62 -13.79
CA ALA A 229 10.05 33.05 -14.24
C ALA A 229 11.16 32.09 -13.79
N CYS A 230 11.09 31.57 -12.56
CA CYS A 230 12.04 30.57 -12.07
C CYS A 230 11.90 29.23 -12.80
N ARG A 231 10.67 28.78 -13.09
CA ARG A 231 10.42 27.56 -13.86
C ARG A 231 11.02 27.66 -15.26
N ASN A 232 10.83 28.80 -15.93
CA ASN A 232 11.44 29.07 -17.24
C ASN A 232 12.97 29.15 -17.17
N TYR A 233 13.52 29.60 -16.04
CA TYR A 233 14.95 29.51 -15.78
C TYR A 233 15.42 28.05 -15.63
N VAL A 234 14.69 27.22 -14.88
CA VAL A 234 15.01 25.79 -14.73
C VAL A 234 14.96 25.08 -16.08
N ASP A 235 13.90 25.26 -16.86
CA ASP A 235 13.77 24.64 -18.19
C ASP A 235 14.93 25.05 -19.13
N ARG A 236 15.26 26.34 -19.18
CA ARG A 236 16.35 26.85 -20.03
C ARG A 236 17.74 26.41 -19.57
N GLU A 237 18.00 26.38 -18.27
CA GLU A 237 19.35 26.11 -17.76
C GLU A 237 19.61 24.64 -17.45
N TRP A 238 18.56 23.87 -17.16
CA TRP A 238 18.62 22.50 -16.63
C TRP A 238 17.64 21.51 -17.29
N GLY A 239 16.88 21.94 -18.30
CA GLY A 239 15.88 21.09 -18.96
C GLY A 239 16.45 19.93 -19.78
N ALA A 240 15.53 19.18 -20.40
CA ALA A 240 15.82 17.93 -21.10
C ALA A 240 16.86 18.03 -22.24
N HIS A 241 17.06 19.23 -22.80
CA HIS A 241 18.05 19.50 -23.84
C HIS A 241 19.51 19.41 -23.34
N LYS A 242 19.74 19.51 -22.02
CA LYS A 242 21.05 19.31 -21.37
C LYS A 242 21.12 18.00 -20.59
N TYR A 243 19.99 17.57 -20.04
CA TYR A 243 19.86 16.36 -19.25
C TYR A 243 18.86 15.41 -19.92
N PRO A 244 19.32 14.59 -20.88
CA PRO A 244 18.44 13.73 -21.67
C PRO A 244 17.89 12.57 -20.83
N GLY A 245 16.86 11.89 -21.33
CA GLY A 245 16.13 10.85 -20.62
C GLY A 245 14.63 11.12 -20.71
N TYR A 246 13.82 10.18 -20.20
CA TYR A 246 12.37 10.37 -20.16
C TYR A 246 11.99 11.35 -19.05
N CYS A 247 12.48 11.11 -17.84
CA CYS A 247 12.31 11.97 -16.66
C CYS A 247 13.65 12.08 -15.91
N HIS A 248 14.56 12.94 -16.40
CA HIS A 248 15.87 13.10 -15.75
C HIS A 248 15.74 13.78 -14.38
N ILE A 249 16.54 13.37 -13.40
CA ILE A 249 16.37 13.80 -12.02
C ILE A 249 16.68 15.29 -11.77
N ILE A 250 17.69 15.83 -12.45
CA ILE A 250 18.19 17.21 -12.25
C ILE A 250 17.15 18.34 -12.48
N PRO A 251 16.46 18.42 -13.63
CA PRO A 251 15.42 19.45 -13.80
C PRO A 251 14.31 19.34 -12.76
N ASN A 252 13.91 18.12 -12.43
CA ASN A 252 12.86 17.85 -11.44
C ASN A 252 13.28 18.22 -10.01
N ALA A 253 14.54 17.98 -9.63
CA ALA A 253 15.11 18.52 -8.40
C ALA A 253 14.99 20.05 -8.34
N GLY A 254 15.24 20.72 -9.47
CA GLY A 254 15.02 22.15 -9.62
C GLY A 254 13.56 22.57 -9.37
N ILE A 255 12.60 21.82 -9.91
CA ILE A 255 11.16 22.03 -9.68
C ILE A 255 10.78 21.82 -8.21
N CYS A 256 11.26 20.77 -7.56
CA CYS A 256 11.02 20.53 -6.15
C CYS A 256 11.52 21.70 -5.28
N VAL A 257 12.76 22.14 -5.49
CA VAL A 257 13.36 23.27 -4.74
C VAL A 257 12.59 24.57 -5.00
N LEU A 258 12.21 24.82 -6.25
CA LEU A 258 11.39 25.96 -6.63
C LEU A 258 10.06 25.92 -5.88
N ALA A 259 9.33 24.80 -5.94
CA ALA A 259 8.03 24.66 -5.29
C ALA A 259 8.12 24.90 -3.78
N LEU A 260 9.14 24.35 -3.11
CA LEU A 260 9.36 24.56 -1.68
C LEU A 260 9.59 26.04 -1.34
N LEU A 261 10.42 26.74 -2.13
CA LEU A 261 10.75 28.15 -1.89
C LEU A 261 9.55 29.08 -2.12
N TYR A 262 8.91 28.98 -3.28
CA TYR A 262 7.77 29.84 -3.65
C TYR A 262 6.48 29.46 -2.91
N GLY A 263 6.34 28.20 -2.50
CA GLY A 263 5.29 27.73 -1.59
C GLY A 263 5.52 28.11 -0.13
N LYS A 264 6.71 28.65 0.21
CA LYS A 264 7.08 29.14 1.55
C LYS A 264 6.92 28.08 2.65
N GLY A 265 7.04 26.80 2.29
CA GLY A 265 6.84 25.68 3.20
C GLY A 265 5.37 25.36 3.52
N GLU A 266 4.41 26.05 2.91
CA GLU A 266 2.98 25.71 3.05
C GLU A 266 2.61 24.58 2.10
N LEU A 267 2.08 23.48 2.64
CA LEU A 267 1.83 22.25 1.88
C LEU A 267 0.98 22.49 0.64
N GLY A 268 -0.22 23.07 0.81
CA GLY A 268 -1.16 23.24 -0.30
C GLY A 268 -0.54 24.04 -1.45
N ARG A 269 0.09 25.18 -1.13
CA ARG A 269 0.69 26.02 -2.17
C ARG A 269 1.91 25.37 -2.82
N THR A 270 2.70 24.63 -2.05
CA THR A 270 3.89 23.93 -2.54
C THR A 270 3.51 22.87 -3.58
N ILE A 271 2.54 22.00 -3.27
CA ILE A 271 2.12 20.93 -4.19
C ILE A 271 1.41 21.50 -5.43
N GLU A 272 0.65 22.58 -5.29
CA GLU A 272 0.03 23.31 -6.41
C GLU A 272 1.09 23.89 -7.35
N ILE A 273 2.16 24.51 -6.81
CA ILE A 273 3.26 25.05 -7.63
C ILE A 273 4.02 23.93 -8.32
N ALA A 274 4.33 22.84 -7.62
CA ALA A 274 5.02 21.69 -8.21
C ALA A 274 4.25 21.16 -9.43
N CYS A 275 2.93 20.96 -9.29
CA CYS A 275 2.07 20.50 -10.38
C CYS A 275 1.99 21.52 -11.53
N MET A 276 1.81 22.81 -11.24
CA MET A 276 1.77 23.87 -12.26
C MET A 276 3.08 24.03 -13.06
N CYS A 277 4.22 23.57 -12.54
CA CYS A 277 5.49 23.66 -13.25
C CYS A 277 5.62 22.67 -14.41
N GLY A 278 4.75 21.65 -14.47
CA GLY A 278 4.87 20.52 -15.39
C GLY A 278 6.04 19.61 -15.00
N PHE A 279 6.71 19.04 -16.00
CA PHE A 279 7.67 17.94 -15.81
C PHE A 279 6.98 16.72 -15.20
N ASP A 280 7.57 16.14 -14.16
CA ASP A 280 7.04 14.97 -13.48
C ASP A 280 6.16 15.40 -12.29
N THR A 281 4.86 15.54 -12.55
CA THR A 281 3.99 16.40 -11.73
C THR A 281 3.57 15.79 -10.41
N ASP A 282 3.21 14.50 -10.38
CA ASP A 282 2.91 13.77 -9.15
C ASP A 282 4.13 13.62 -8.29
N CYS A 283 5.27 13.18 -8.83
CA CYS A 283 6.40 12.89 -7.99
C CYS A 283 7.03 14.14 -7.37
N ASN A 284 7.12 15.25 -8.12
CA ASN A 284 7.61 16.52 -7.58
C ASN A 284 6.67 17.04 -6.49
N ALA A 285 5.35 16.92 -6.69
CA ALA A 285 4.36 17.30 -5.70
C ALA A 285 4.38 16.36 -4.49
N SER A 286 4.59 15.07 -4.68
CA SER A 286 4.67 14.03 -3.65
C SER A 286 5.86 14.27 -2.72
N ASN A 287 7.09 14.34 -3.26
CA ASN A 287 8.30 14.56 -2.46
C ASN A 287 8.24 15.89 -1.66
N THR A 288 7.79 16.97 -2.32
CA THR A 288 7.67 18.28 -1.64
C THR A 288 6.50 18.30 -0.66
N GLY A 289 5.43 17.55 -0.93
CA GLY A 289 4.30 17.31 -0.04
C GLY A 289 4.73 16.60 1.24
N THR A 290 5.58 15.58 1.17
CA THR A 290 6.15 14.92 2.36
C THR A 290 6.95 15.90 3.21
N ILE A 291 7.87 16.65 2.60
CA ILE A 291 8.73 17.62 3.31
C ILE A 291 7.87 18.68 4.00
N THR A 292 6.92 19.28 3.30
CA THR A 292 6.05 20.34 3.85
C THR A 292 5.02 19.82 4.83
N GLY A 293 4.54 18.59 4.68
CA GLY A 293 3.72 17.89 5.65
C GLY A 293 4.45 17.69 6.99
N VAL A 294 5.69 17.24 6.96
CA VAL A 294 6.52 17.12 8.17
C VAL A 294 6.83 18.50 8.77
N LEU A 295 7.19 19.48 7.93
CA LEU A 295 7.57 20.82 8.37
C LEU A 295 6.40 21.52 9.06
N GLY A 296 5.25 21.59 8.39
CA GLY A 296 4.04 22.29 8.84
C GLY A 296 3.14 21.51 9.80
N GLY A 297 3.23 20.17 9.82
CA GLY A 297 2.39 19.31 10.67
C GLY A 297 0.91 19.30 10.27
N LEU A 298 0.09 18.58 11.06
CA LEU A 298 -1.34 18.38 10.78
C LEU A 298 -2.16 19.67 10.89
N GLU A 299 -1.76 20.61 11.75
CA GLU A 299 -2.46 21.89 11.97
C GLU A 299 -2.53 22.73 10.70
N ASN A 300 -1.48 22.69 9.87
CA ASN A 300 -1.39 23.44 8.63
C ASN A 300 -1.79 22.61 7.40
N PHE A 301 -2.36 21.42 7.60
CA PHE A 301 -2.76 20.54 6.51
C PHE A 301 -4.10 21.00 5.90
N PRO A 302 -4.17 21.37 4.61
CA PRO A 302 -5.42 21.86 4.03
C PRO A 302 -6.50 20.77 3.95
N ALA A 303 -7.67 21.03 4.54
CA ALA A 303 -8.80 20.09 4.58
C ALA A 303 -9.26 19.61 3.19
N ARG A 304 -9.12 20.46 2.17
CA ARG A 304 -9.46 20.13 0.77
C ARG A 304 -8.66 18.96 0.19
N TYR A 305 -7.45 18.71 0.71
CA TYR A 305 -6.64 17.55 0.31
C TYR A 305 -6.90 16.35 1.22
N ARG A 306 -6.85 16.58 2.55
CA ARG A 306 -7.03 15.52 3.55
C ARG A 306 -8.33 14.73 3.41
N THR A 307 -9.44 15.43 3.16
CA THR A 307 -10.78 14.82 3.16
C THR A 307 -10.93 13.74 2.10
N SER A 308 -10.32 13.95 0.93
CA SER A 308 -10.45 12.99 -0.18
C SER A 308 -9.54 11.76 0.00
N ILE A 309 -8.42 11.90 0.70
CA ILE A 309 -7.50 10.78 1.05
C ILE A 309 -8.22 9.80 1.98
N ASN A 310 -8.91 10.32 3.00
CA ASN A 310 -9.70 9.53 3.95
C ASN A 310 -8.93 8.35 4.57
N ASP A 311 -7.63 8.52 4.84
CA ASP A 311 -6.72 7.47 5.31
C ASP A 311 -6.63 6.19 4.45
N CYS A 312 -7.11 6.21 3.21
CA CYS A 312 -7.12 5.05 2.34
C CYS A 312 -6.13 5.23 1.18
N VAL A 313 -5.09 4.40 1.16
CA VAL A 313 -4.10 4.36 0.07
C VAL A 313 -4.10 2.96 -0.53
N VAL A 314 -4.08 2.89 -1.86
CA VAL A 314 -4.04 1.64 -2.62
C VAL A 314 -2.65 1.45 -3.20
N LEU A 315 -2.12 0.23 -3.09
CA LEU A 315 -0.80 -0.13 -3.62
C LEU A 315 -0.91 -1.25 -4.66
N SER A 316 0.20 -1.55 -5.33
CA SER A 316 0.27 -2.62 -6.33
C SER A 316 1.53 -3.48 -6.19
N SER A 317 1.55 -4.32 -5.16
CA SER A 317 2.52 -5.41 -4.95
C SER A 317 1.91 -6.78 -5.27
N VAL A 318 2.72 -7.83 -5.19
CA VAL A 318 2.28 -9.23 -5.28
C VAL A 318 1.38 -9.67 -4.11
N SER A 319 1.35 -8.90 -3.02
CA SER A 319 0.47 -9.19 -1.90
C SER A 319 -0.81 -8.37 -1.99
N GLY A 320 -1.87 -9.00 -2.47
CA GLY A 320 -3.19 -8.36 -2.52
C GLY A 320 -3.69 -7.88 -1.14
N PHE A 321 -3.24 -8.51 -0.05
CA PHE A 321 -3.55 -8.08 1.32
C PHE A 321 -2.82 -6.79 1.72
N LEU A 322 -1.55 -6.64 1.36
CA LEU A 322 -0.75 -5.44 1.68
C LEU A 322 -1.12 -4.24 0.81
N ASN A 323 -1.85 -4.46 -0.29
CA ASN A 323 -2.24 -3.42 -1.24
C ASN A 323 -3.37 -2.50 -0.75
N MET A 324 -3.91 -2.73 0.44
CA MET A 324 -4.93 -1.92 1.08
C MET A 324 -4.38 -1.26 2.35
N LEU A 325 -3.83 -0.06 2.20
CA LEU A 325 -3.10 0.62 3.25
C LEU A 325 -3.97 1.65 3.97
N ASP A 326 -3.97 1.56 5.30
CA ASP A 326 -4.53 2.56 6.21
C ASP A 326 -3.40 3.54 6.60
N SER A 327 -3.55 4.80 6.22
CA SER A 327 -2.52 5.83 6.42
C SER A 327 -2.23 6.08 7.89
N ALA A 328 -3.25 6.04 8.75
CA ALA A 328 -3.08 6.27 10.18
C ALA A 328 -2.37 5.07 10.83
N ALA A 329 -2.80 3.84 10.52
CA ALA A 329 -2.15 2.63 11.01
C ALA A 329 -0.69 2.52 10.54
N PHE A 330 -0.44 2.75 9.24
CA PHE A 330 0.91 2.71 8.69
C PHE A 330 1.83 3.77 9.31
N SER A 331 1.31 4.98 9.56
CA SER A 331 2.09 6.02 10.24
C SER A 331 2.47 5.63 11.67
N LYS A 332 1.61 4.89 12.39
CA LYS A 332 1.98 4.30 13.70
C LYS A 332 3.07 3.24 13.55
N GLU A 333 3.00 2.39 12.52
CA GLU A 333 4.06 1.41 12.23
C GLU A 333 5.41 2.07 11.97
N LEU A 334 5.44 3.14 11.15
CA LEU A 334 6.63 3.94 10.90
C LEU A 334 7.18 4.57 12.19
N ALA A 335 6.30 5.12 13.04
CA ALA A 335 6.70 5.70 14.31
C ALA A 335 7.29 4.65 15.27
N VAL A 336 6.68 3.48 15.41
CA VAL A 336 7.21 2.36 16.20
C VAL A 336 8.57 1.91 15.67
N LEU A 337 8.71 1.83 14.35
CA LEU A 337 9.97 1.52 13.70
C LEU A 337 11.05 2.58 14.01
N ALA A 338 10.71 3.87 13.95
CA ALA A 338 11.62 4.96 14.29
C ALA A 338 12.09 4.89 15.76
N TYR A 339 11.20 4.59 16.71
CA TYR A 339 11.57 4.34 18.11
C TYR A 339 12.56 3.16 18.23
N ARG A 340 12.25 2.02 17.59
CA ARG A 340 13.09 0.82 17.63
C ARG A 340 14.48 1.07 17.05
N LEU A 341 14.57 1.78 15.91
CA LEU A 341 15.84 2.15 15.29
C LEU A 341 16.73 3.02 16.18
N ARG A 342 16.12 3.79 17.11
CA ARG A 342 16.80 4.61 18.12
C ARG A 342 17.11 3.86 19.41
N GLY A 343 16.70 2.60 19.55
CA GLY A 343 16.80 1.84 20.80
C GLY A 343 15.87 2.38 21.91
N GLU A 344 14.81 3.09 21.52
CA GLU A 344 13.83 3.68 22.43
C GLU A 344 12.54 2.84 22.47
N GLN A 345 11.78 2.95 23.56
CA GLN A 345 10.47 2.31 23.67
C GLN A 345 9.37 3.27 23.17
N PRO A 346 8.43 2.81 22.32
CA PRO A 346 7.29 3.62 21.92
C PRO A 346 6.38 3.88 23.12
N PRO A 347 5.65 5.03 23.15
CA PRO A 347 4.67 5.30 24.18
C PRO A 347 3.52 4.28 24.13
N ALA A 348 2.90 4.00 25.28
CA ALA A 348 1.91 2.92 25.41
C ALA A 348 0.69 3.06 24.48
N TRP A 349 0.28 4.28 24.14
CA TRP A 349 -0.84 4.53 23.23
C TRP A 349 -0.52 4.21 21.76
N LEU A 350 0.77 4.13 21.39
CA LEU A 350 1.23 3.75 20.05
C LEU A 350 1.28 2.22 19.88
N ALA A 351 0.44 1.50 20.61
CA ALA A 351 0.37 0.05 20.49
C ALA A 351 -0.09 -0.34 19.07
N LEU A 352 0.56 -1.35 18.50
CA LEU A 352 0.14 -1.94 17.23
C LEU A 352 -0.66 -3.22 17.53
N PRO A 353 -1.68 -3.54 16.71
CA PRO A 353 -2.31 -4.84 16.78
C PRO A 353 -1.30 -5.95 16.48
N ARG A 354 -1.66 -7.21 16.78
CA ARG A 354 -0.85 -8.34 16.34
C ARG A 354 -0.78 -8.33 14.81
N PRO A 355 0.36 -8.69 14.18
CA PRO A 355 0.45 -8.71 12.72
C PRO A 355 -0.68 -9.55 12.11
N GLY A 356 -1.47 -8.95 11.22
CA GLY A 356 -2.64 -9.57 10.57
C GLY A 356 -3.99 -9.27 11.21
N ASP A 357 -4.01 -8.85 12.48
CA ASP A 357 -5.20 -8.25 13.11
C ASP A 357 -5.34 -6.79 12.64
N MET A 358 -6.55 -6.24 12.76
CA MET A 358 -6.84 -4.83 12.48
C MET A 358 -7.23 -4.09 13.76
N LEU A 359 -6.81 -2.82 13.87
CA LEU A 359 -7.23 -1.88 14.90
C LEU A 359 -7.42 -0.49 14.28
N MET A 360 -8.60 0.10 14.47
CA MET A 360 -8.92 1.49 14.17
C MET A 360 -9.31 2.18 15.47
N ASP A 361 -8.38 2.90 16.08
CA ASP A 361 -8.51 3.52 17.42
C ASP A 361 -8.66 5.04 17.37
N PHE A 362 -8.56 5.66 16.19
CA PHE A 362 -8.75 7.10 15.96
C PHE A 362 -7.81 8.02 16.75
N GLU A 363 -6.75 7.50 17.37
CA GLU A 363 -5.84 8.29 18.21
C GLU A 363 -5.01 9.29 17.41
N MET A 364 -4.80 9.05 16.11
CA MET A 364 -4.11 10.00 15.24
C MET A 364 -5.02 11.20 14.96
N PRO A 365 -4.57 12.46 15.18
CA PRO A 365 -5.44 13.62 14.97
C PRO A 365 -5.99 13.68 13.55
N GLY A 366 -7.31 13.74 13.42
CA GLY A 366 -7.97 13.81 12.13
C GLY A 366 -8.15 12.46 11.43
N SER A 367 -7.74 11.32 12.01
CA SER A 367 -7.85 10.03 11.33
C SER A 367 -9.28 9.55 11.22
N THR A 368 -9.60 8.96 10.07
CA THR A 368 -10.87 8.32 9.76
C THR A 368 -10.72 6.84 9.49
N HIS A 369 -9.50 6.31 9.37
CA HIS A 369 -9.23 4.88 9.10
C HIS A 369 -9.98 4.33 7.87
N GLY A 370 -10.25 5.17 6.86
CA GLY A 370 -11.00 4.76 5.68
C GLY A 370 -12.48 4.54 5.91
N LEU A 371 -13.07 4.99 7.03
CA LEU A 371 -14.51 4.90 7.24
C LEU A 371 -15.27 5.79 6.25
N GLU A 372 -16.40 5.28 5.79
CA GLU A 372 -17.24 5.89 4.78
C GLU A 372 -18.72 5.89 5.20
N LEU A 373 -19.48 6.81 4.59
CA LEU A 373 -20.93 6.89 4.72
C LEU A 373 -21.59 6.69 3.35
N THR A 374 -22.72 5.98 3.30
CA THR A 374 -23.54 5.88 2.07
C THR A 374 -24.21 7.20 1.68
N ASP A 375 -24.43 8.11 2.63
CA ASP A 375 -24.96 9.46 2.40
C ASP A 375 -24.13 10.51 3.15
N ARG A 376 -23.13 11.08 2.47
CA ARG A 376 -22.31 12.19 2.97
C ARG A 376 -22.97 13.57 2.80
N ALA A 377 -24.09 13.66 2.07
CA ALA A 377 -24.78 14.92 1.84
C ALA A 377 -25.64 15.31 3.06
N SER A 378 -26.26 14.30 3.68
CA SER A 378 -27.10 14.51 4.87
C SER A 378 -26.38 14.18 6.19
N HIS A 379 -25.32 13.37 6.14
CA HIS A 379 -24.59 12.92 7.33
C HIS A 379 -23.10 13.24 7.24
N TRP A 380 -22.45 13.37 8.39
CA TRP A 380 -21.01 13.57 8.49
C TRP A 380 -20.42 12.69 9.59
N ILE A 381 -19.16 12.32 9.38
CA ILE A 381 -18.27 11.78 10.40
C ILE A 381 -17.14 12.77 10.63
N ARG A 382 -16.69 12.88 11.89
CA ARG A 382 -15.47 13.59 12.22
C ARG A 382 -14.81 12.97 13.45
N PRO A 383 -13.48 12.91 13.50
CA PRO A 383 -12.79 12.58 14.72
C PRO A 383 -12.99 13.69 15.76
N VAL A 384 -13.17 13.31 17.01
CA VAL A 384 -13.35 14.23 18.14
C VAL A 384 -12.44 13.84 19.28
N GLU A 385 -12.03 14.84 20.06
CA GLU A 385 -11.29 14.62 21.31
C GLU A 385 -12.26 14.57 22.49
N GLY A 386 -11.99 13.66 23.43
CA GLY A 386 -12.91 13.31 24.51
C GLY A 386 -13.99 12.34 24.05
N GLU A 387 -14.83 11.90 25.00
CA GLU A 387 -15.89 10.90 24.80
C GLU A 387 -15.41 9.48 24.43
N ALA A 388 -14.13 9.27 24.11
CA ALA A 388 -13.52 8.00 23.71
C ALA A 388 -13.74 6.84 24.70
N HIS A 389 -13.70 5.62 24.18
CA HIS A 389 -13.74 4.38 24.96
C HIS A 389 -12.34 4.05 25.49
N THR A 390 -11.34 4.05 24.60
CA THR A 390 -9.93 4.05 24.99
C THR A 390 -9.22 5.29 24.46
N GLY A 391 -8.03 5.58 24.98
CA GLY A 391 -7.25 6.72 24.50
C GLY A 391 -7.93 8.08 24.75
N LYS A 392 -7.83 8.96 23.76
CA LYS A 392 -8.29 10.36 23.82
C LYS A 392 -9.30 10.71 22.74
N ARG A 393 -9.36 9.95 21.65
CA ARG A 393 -10.16 10.31 20.47
C ARG A 393 -11.04 9.16 20.04
N CYS A 394 -12.16 9.53 19.43
CA CYS A 394 -13.05 8.58 18.76
C CYS A 394 -13.70 9.28 17.56
N LEU A 395 -14.44 8.52 16.75
CA LEU A 395 -15.18 9.07 15.63
C LEU A 395 -16.61 9.45 16.06
N GLU A 396 -17.02 10.69 15.79
CA GLU A 396 -18.38 11.18 15.99
C GLU A 396 -19.13 11.20 14.66
N MET A 397 -20.32 10.63 14.64
CA MET A 397 -21.27 10.66 13.55
C MET A 397 -22.53 11.41 13.99
N MET A 398 -23.00 12.33 13.15
CA MET A 398 -24.27 13.03 13.40
C MET A 398 -25.46 12.19 12.95
N ILE A 399 -26.56 12.31 13.70
CA ILE A 399 -27.85 11.75 13.34
C ILE A 399 -28.93 12.83 13.44
N ASP A 400 -29.72 12.98 12.36
CA ASP A 400 -30.82 13.96 12.27
C ASP A 400 -32.19 13.27 12.14
N GLY A 401 -33.05 13.42 13.15
CA GLY A 401 -34.42 12.92 13.14
C GLY A 401 -35.32 13.53 12.07
N LYS A 402 -34.94 14.64 11.43
CA LYS A 402 -35.67 15.19 10.27
C LYS A 402 -35.49 14.36 9.01
N LEU A 403 -34.40 13.59 8.95
CA LEU A 403 -34.05 12.70 7.85
C LEU A 403 -33.84 11.30 8.43
N PRO A 404 -34.92 10.60 8.85
CA PRO A 404 -34.82 9.25 9.45
C PRO A 404 -34.56 8.18 8.38
N VAL A 405 -33.64 8.45 7.46
CA VAL A 405 -33.18 7.51 6.44
C VAL A 405 -32.00 6.73 7.03
N PRO A 406 -32.02 5.39 6.97
CA PRO A 406 -30.88 4.58 7.37
C PRO A 406 -29.61 5.02 6.62
N VAL A 407 -28.51 5.13 7.35
CA VAL A 407 -27.20 5.46 6.78
C VAL A 407 -26.20 4.39 7.20
N ASP A 408 -25.42 3.89 6.25
CA ASP A 408 -24.39 2.91 6.53
C ASP A 408 -23.09 3.62 6.88
N LEU A 409 -22.49 3.25 8.01
CA LEU A 409 -21.11 3.56 8.35
C LEU A 409 -20.27 2.29 8.12
N PHE A 410 -19.31 2.33 7.20
CA PHE A 410 -18.58 1.12 6.79
C PHE A 410 -17.12 1.38 6.47
N PHE A 411 -16.33 0.31 6.37
CA PHE A 411 -14.98 0.31 5.82
C PHE A 411 -14.81 -0.82 4.82
N ARG A 412 -13.78 -0.71 3.98
CA ARG A 412 -13.51 -1.65 2.87
C ARG A 412 -12.82 -2.91 3.38
N GLY A 413 -13.41 -4.07 3.09
CA GLY A 413 -12.81 -5.38 3.28
C GLY A 413 -12.01 -5.86 2.07
N SER A 414 -12.37 -5.41 0.87
CA SER A 414 -11.62 -5.57 -0.38
C SER A 414 -12.02 -4.45 -1.35
N PHE A 415 -11.30 -4.30 -2.46
CA PHE A 415 -11.71 -3.46 -3.59
C PHE A 415 -11.98 -4.30 -4.84
N MET A 416 -12.80 -3.74 -5.74
CA MET A 416 -13.11 -4.21 -7.09
C MET A 416 -12.86 -3.07 -8.09
N ARG A 417 -12.75 -3.35 -9.41
CA ARG A 417 -12.54 -2.33 -10.45
C ARG A 417 -13.57 -1.22 -10.42
N SER A 418 -14.82 -1.55 -10.07
CA SER A 418 -15.94 -0.61 -9.98
C SER A 418 -15.76 0.46 -8.90
N ASP A 419 -14.86 0.25 -7.94
CA ASP A 419 -14.56 1.21 -6.88
C ASP A 419 -13.63 2.35 -7.36
N PHE A 420 -12.97 2.18 -8.50
CA PHE A 420 -11.99 3.14 -9.00
C PHE A 420 -12.48 3.88 -10.25
N ASN A 421 -11.92 5.08 -10.47
CA ASN A 421 -12.13 5.82 -11.72
C ASN A 421 -11.08 5.48 -12.79
N ASP A 422 -9.94 4.94 -12.38
CA ASP A 422 -8.83 4.51 -13.22
C ASP A 422 -8.28 3.15 -12.75
N GLU A 423 -7.25 2.65 -13.43
CA GLU A 423 -6.59 1.37 -13.15
C GLU A 423 -5.07 1.51 -13.17
N ARG A 424 -4.59 2.71 -12.79
CA ARG A 424 -3.17 3.03 -12.76
C ARG A 424 -2.43 1.98 -11.92
N TYR A 425 -1.35 1.44 -12.48
CA TYR A 425 -0.54 0.37 -11.91
C TYR A 425 -1.32 -0.91 -11.53
N GLU A 426 -2.49 -1.16 -12.12
CA GLU A 426 -3.22 -2.44 -12.08
C GLU A 426 -3.26 -3.07 -10.67
N PRO A 427 -3.78 -2.38 -9.64
CA PRO A 427 -3.75 -2.90 -8.28
C PRO A 427 -4.57 -4.19 -8.16
N VAL A 428 -4.11 -5.08 -7.30
CA VAL A 428 -4.75 -6.38 -7.02
C VAL A 428 -5.03 -6.53 -5.54
N PHE A 429 -6.09 -7.27 -5.21
CA PHE A 429 -6.61 -7.32 -3.85
C PHE A 429 -6.89 -8.74 -3.38
N SER A 430 -6.49 -8.99 -2.14
CA SER A 430 -7.00 -10.09 -1.33
C SER A 430 -7.68 -9.47 -0.12
N PRO A 431 -8.79 -10.04 0.38
CA PRO A 431 -9.56 -9.42 1.45
C PRO A 431 -8.72 -9.13 2.70
N ARG A 432 -9.07 -8.10 3.45
CA ARG A 432 -8.54 -7.86 4.81
C ARG A 432 -9.39 -8.52 5.89
N VAL A 433 -10.65 -8.85 5.57
CA VAL A 433 -11.61 -9.46 6.49
C VAL A 433 -12.14 -10.74 5.87
N TYR A 434 -12.05 -11.84 6.62
CA TYR A 434 -12.41 -13.18 6.16
C TYR A 434 -13.52 -13.81 7.01
N PRO A 435 -14.36 -14.69 6.41
CA PRO A 435 -15.23 -15.58 7.15
C PRO A 435 -14.51 -16.30 8.30
N GLY A 436 -15.19 -16.41 9.43
CA GLY A 436 -14.68 -17.02 10.66
C GLY A 436 -14.04 -16.04 11.65
N GLN A 437 -13.55 -14.89 11.19
CA GLN A 437 -13.00 -13.84 12.05
C GLN A 437 -14.09 -13.12 12.86
N THR A 438 -13.68 -12.43 13.91
CA THR A 438 -14.56 -11.59 14.74
C THR A 438 -14.30 -10.12 14.43
N VAL A 439 -15.37 -9.40 14.10
CA VAL A 439 -15.36 -7.94 13.99
C VAL A 439 -16.03 -7.37 15.24
N SER A 440 -15.37 -6.44 15.90
CA SER A 440 -15.88 -5.75 17.09
C SER A 440 -15.69 -4.26 16.96
N CYS A 441 -16.62 -3.49 17.51
CA CYS A 441 -16.59 -2.03 17.51
C CYS A 441 -17.24 -1.52 18.79
N TRP A 442 -16.64 -0.53 19.43
CA TRP A 442 -17.27 0.16 20.55
C TRP A 442 -18.14 1.28 20.03
N MET A 443 -19.40 1.29 20.44
CA MET A 443 -20.37 2.30 20.02
C MET A 443 -21.19 2.82 21.20
N LYS A 444 -21.53 4.10 21.18
CA LYS A 444 -22.53 4.70 22.06
C LYS A 444 -23.34 5.74 21.32
N SER A 445 -24.54 6.03 21.82
CA SER A 445 -25.29 7.20 21.38
C SER A 445 -25.21 8.32 22.40
N LYS A 446 -25.45 9.56 21.97
CA LYS A 446 -25.73 10.70 22.84
C LYS A 446 -26.93 11.42 22.28
N GLN A 447 -28.03 11.31 23.00
CA GLN A 447 -29.34 11.74 22.53
C GLN A 447 -29.73 13.03 23.25
N GLU A 448 -30.15 14.04 22.49
CA GLU A 448 -30.69 15.29 23.08
C GLU A 448 -32.20 15.18 23.37
N ALA A 449 -32.87 14.19 22.76
CA ALA A 449 -34.22 13.75 23.08
C ALA A 449 -34.33 12.23 22.92
N PRO A 450 -35.27 11.52 23.59
CA PRO A 450 -35.35 10.06 23.52
C PRO A 450 -35.48 9.53 22.08
N ALA A 451 -34.46 8.80 21.63
CA ALA A 451 -34.41 8.11 20.35
C ALA A 451 -33.87 6.70 20.53
N ALA A 452 -34.61 5.68 20.12
CA ALA A 452 -34.00 4.37 19.98
C ALA A 452 -33.13 4.40 18.72
N ILE A 453 -31.81 4.53 18.91
CA ILE A 453 -30.82 4.39 17.84
C ILE A 453 -30.43 2.92 17.77
N THR A 454 -30.71 2.30 16.64
CA THR A 454 -30.36 0.91 16.35
C THR A 454 -29.19 0.91 15.37
N VAL A 455 -28.20 0.07 15.64
CA VAL A 455 -27.14 -0.26 14.69
C VAL A 455 -27.27 -1.71 14.28
N THR A 456 -27.32 -1.95 12.98
CA THR A 456 -27.43 -3.30 12.42
C THR A 456 -26.12 -3.61 11.71
N PRO A 457 -25.25 -4.47 12.26
CA PRO A 457 -24.04 -4.89 11.57
C PRO A 457 -24.39 -5.54 10.24
N PHE A 458 -23.60 -5.27 9.21
CA PHE A 458 -23.79 -5.85 7.90
C PHE A 458 -22.46 -6.05 7.19
N LEU A 459 -22.48 -6.86 6.14
CA LEU A 459 -21.43 -6.90 5.13
C LEU A 459 -22.05 -7.02 3.73
N THR A 460 -21.27 -6.67 2.72
CA THR A 460 -21.59 -6.91 1.32
C THR A 460 -20.50 -7.76 0.68
N THR A 461 -20.87 -8.69 -0.19
CA THR A 461 -19.92 -9.51 -0.96
C THR A 461 -19.43 -8.78 -2.21
N ALA A 462 -18.17 -8.98 -2.60
CA ALA A 462 -17.52 -8.15 -3.62
C ALA A 462 -17.91 -8.52 -5.04
N VAL A 463 -18.12 -9.80 -5.30
CA VAL A 463 -18.36 -10.29 -6.64
C VAL A 463 -19.84 -10.24 -6.99
N THR A 464 -20.69 -10.75 -6.09
CA THR A 464 -22.15 -10.86 -6.28
C THR A 464 -22.93 -9.65 -5.76
N GLY A 465 -22.33 -8.81 -4.90
CA GLY A 465 -23.00 -7.64 -4.31
C GLY A 465 -24.07 -8.00 -3.28
N GLN A 466 -24.05 -9.22 -2.75
CA GLN A 466 -25.02 -9.69 -1.77
C GLN A 466 -24.80 -9.00 -0.43
N ARG A 467 -25.82 -8.28 0.05
CA ARG A 467 -25.84 -7.72 1.40
C ARG A 467 -26.35 -8.74 2.40
N LYS A 468 -25.66 -8.87 3.53
CA LYS A 468 -26.07 -9.70 4.67
C LYS A 468 -26.11 -8.85 5.94
N GLU A 469 -27.31 -8.61 6.44
CA GLU A 469 -27.53 -7.95 7.72
C GLU A 469 -27.52 -8.99 8.86
N LEU A 470 -26.99 -8.59 10.01
CA LEU A 470 -26.87 -9.41 11.21
C LEU A 470 -27.79 -8.87 12.30
N GLU A 471 -27.71 -9.45 13.50
CA GLU A 471 -28.60 -9.08 14.61
C GLU A 471 -28.48 -7.59 14.98
N PRO A 472 -29.60 -6.85 14.97
CA PRO A 472 -29.60 -5.43 15.30
C PRO A 472 -29.32 -5.19 16.79
N VAL A 473 -28.64 -4.09 17.07
CA VAL A 473 -28.24 -3.69 18.42
C VAL A 473 -28.74 -2.29 18.71
N VAL A 474 -29.60 -2.16 19.73
CA VAL A 474 -29.97 -0.82 20.24
C VAL A 474 -28.80 -0.25 21.02
N LEU A 475 -28.33 0.93 20.63
CA LEU A 475 -27.27 1.63 21.30
C LEU A 475 -27.77 2.25 22.61
N PRO A 476 -27.05 2.06 23.73
CA PRO A 476 -27.35 2.78 24.95
C PRO A 476 -27.08 4.29 24.78
N ASP A 477 -27.79 5.11 25.55
CA ASP A 477 -27.48 6.53 25.69
C ASP A 477 -26.29 6.71 26.65
N ARG A 478 -25.30 7.47 26.21
CA ARG A 478 -24.08 7.92 26.93
C ARG A 478 -23.17 6.85 27.53
N THR A 479 -23.45 5.57 27.31
CA THR A 479 -22.64 4.44 27.82
C THR A 479 -22.06 3.66 26.65
N TRP A 480 -20.81 3.18 26.75
CA TRP A 480 -20.21 2.37 25.70
C TRP A 480 -20.77 0.96 25.67
N ARG A 481 -21.04 0.45 24.47
CA ARG A 481 -21.41 -0.95 24.21
C ARG A 481 -20.56 -1.49 23.09
N GLN A 482 -19.97 -2.67 23.30
CA GLN A 482 -19.30 -3.39 22.23
C GLN A 482 -20.33 -4.08 21.34
N VAL A 483 -20.28 -3.77 20.05
CA VAL A 483 -21.06 -4.41 18.98
C VAL A 483 -20.11 -5.35 18.26
N SER A 484 -20.34 -6.66 18.42
CA SER A 484 -19.43 -7.69 17.91
C SER A 484 -20.19 -8.79 17.19
N PHE A 485 -19.59 -9.31 16.12
CA PHE A 485 -20.14 -10.44 15.37
C PHE A 485 -19.02 -11.27 14.72
N ARG A 486 -19.36 -12.50 14.37
CA ARG A 486 -18.48 -13.38 13.60
C ARG A 486 -18.83 -13.26 12.12
N VAL A 487 -17.82 -13.06 11.28
CA VAL A 487 -18.01 -12.97 9.82
C VAL A 487 -18.55 -14.32 9.33
N PRO A 488 -19.74 -14.36 8.73
CA PRO A 488 -20.34 -15.59 8.25
C PRO A 488 -19.65 -16.12 6.99
N GLU A 489 -19.91 -17.38 6.66
CA GLU A 489 -19.58 -17.96 5.34
C GLU A 489 -20.34 -17.21 4.23
N LEU A 490 -19.70 -17.08 3.05
CA LEU A 490 -20.10 -16.19 1.94
C LEU A 490 -20.25 -16.94 0.60
N ALA A 491 -20.51 -18.24 0.63
CA ALA A 491 -20.64 -19.12 -0.53
C ALA A 491 -19.51 -18.96 -1.56
N GLY A 492 -18.26 -18.89 -1.08
CA GLY A 492 -17.09 -18.74 -1.95
C GLY A 492 -16.82 -17.33 -2.48
N ASP A 493 -17.62 -16.33 -2.09
CA ASP A 493 -17.38 -14.91 -2.36
C ASP A 493 -16.51 -14.27 -1.25
N GLN A 494 -16.06 -13.04 -1.49
CA GLN A 494 -15.19 -12.29 -0.61
C GLN A 494 -15.88 -11.05 -0.03
N VAL A 495 -15.43 -10.58 1.13
CA VAL A 495 -15.97 -9.36 1.74
C VAL A 495 -15.58 -8.15 0.88
N HIS A 496 -16.58 -7.37 0.44
CA HIS A 496 -16.37 -6.07 -0.20
C HIS A 496 -16.18 -4.98 0.85
N PHE A 497 -17.20 -4.81 1.70
CA PHE A 497 -17.21 -3.87 2.79
C PHE A 497 -18.08 -4.39 3.92
N ILE A 498 -17.81 -3.87 5.10
CA ILE A 498 -18.39 -4.29 6.36
C ILE A 498 -18.63 -3.06 7.23
N GLY A 499 -19.73 -3.04 7.96
CA GLY A 499 -20.13 -1.85 8.68
C GLY A 499 -21.38 -2.01 9.51
N TRP A 500 -21.98 -0.88 9.83
CA TRP A 500 -23.16 -0.76 10.67
C TRP A 500 -24.16 0.17 9.99
N LYS A 501 -25.34 -0.35 9.70
CA LYS A 501 -26.49 0.45 9.29
C LYS A 501 -27.03 1.14 10.53
N VAL A 502 -26.98 2.46 10.56
CA VAL A 502 -27.44 3.28 11.67
C VAL A 502 -28.85 3.77 11.38
N GLU A 503 -29.77 3.44 12.28
CA GLU A 503 -31.20 3.72 12.13
C GLU A 503 -31.74 4.41 13.38
N ILE A 504 -32.58 5.43 13.16
CA ILE A 504 -33.43 6.00 14.20
C ILE A 504 -34.77 5.30 14.12
N ASN A 505 -35.38 4.99 15.26
CA ASN A 505 -36.78 4.55 15.28
C ASN A 505 -37.68 5.55 14.53
N PRO A 506 -38.45 5.12 13.50
CA PRO A 506 -39.30 6.00 12.72
C PRO A 506 -40.38 6.73 13.53
N THR A 507 -40.70 6.27 14.74
CA THR A 507 -41.65 6.94 15.65
C THR A 507 -41.01 8.03 16.50
N THR A 508 -39.68 8.21 16.41
CA THR A 508 -38.95 9.28 17.09
C THR A 508 -39.38 10.65 16.53
N PRO A 509 -39.63 11.67 17.38
CA PRO A 509 -40.02 12.99 16.92
C PRO A 509 -39.00 13.60 15.96
N PRO A 510 -39.42 14.32 14.90
CA PRO A 510 -38.52 14.76 13.83
C PRO A 510 -37.52 15.84 14.26
N TRP A 511 -37.66 16.43 15.44
CA TRP A 511 -36.69 17.37 16.02
C TRP A 511 -35.64 16.69 16.89
N THR A 512 -35.60 15.36 16.91
CA THR A 512 -34.62 14.61 17.72
C THR A 512 -33.25 14.68 17.05
N LEU A 513 -32.30 15.28 17.77
CA LEU A 513 -30.91 15.34 17.39
C LEU A 513 -30.12 14.36 18.25
N GLY A 514 -29.22 13.62 17.60
CA GLY A 514 -28.39 12.65 18.28
C GLY A 514 -27.02 12.55 17.63
N ARG A 515 -26.11 11.91 18.36
CA ARG A 515 -24.78 11.56 17.89
C ARG A 515 -24.51 10.10 18.18
N VAL A 516 -23.78 9.45 17.29
CA VAL A 516 -23.17 8.16 17.54
C VAL A 516 -21.67 8.35 17.61
N PHE A 517 -21.06 7.75 18.63
CA PHE A 517 -19.62 7.69 18.77
C PHE A 517 -19.16 6.27 18.49
N VAL A 518 -18.05 6.16 17.79
CA VAL A 518 -17.45 4.91 17.29
C VAL A 518 -15.99 4.91 17.68
N ASP A 519 -15.55 3.82 18.29
CA ASP A 519 -14.18 3.66 18.76
C ASP A 519 -13.72 2.19 18.66
N ASP A 520 -12.41 1.99 18.64
CA ASP A 520 -11.76 0.68 18.74
C ASP A 520 -12.38 -0.40 17.81
N ILE A 521 -12.38 -0.15 16.50
CA ILE A 521 -12.81 -1.17 15.53
C ILE A 521 -11.69 -2.20 15.38
N THR A 522 -12.01 -3.46 15.61
CA THR A 522 -11.05 -4.56 15.54
C THR A 522 -11.54 -5.68 14.64
N VAL A 523 -10.58 -6.33 13.95
CA VAL A 523 -10.79 -7.58 13.23
C VAL A 523 -9.75 -8.56 13.73
N THR A 524 -10.20 -9.65 14.36
CA THR A 524 -9.30 -10.60 15.03
C THR A 524 -9.77 -12.05 14.86
N GLY A 525 -8.86 -12.97 15.16
CA GLY A 525 -9.18 -14.39 15.24
C GLY A 525 -8.95 -15.17 13.94
N PRO A 526 -9.18 -16.49 13.96
CA PRO A 526 -8.88 -17.36 12.84
C PRO A 526 -9.87 -17.17 11.70
N MET A 527 -9.43 -17.51 10.49
CA MET A 527 -10.21 -17.49 9.26
C MET A 527 -10.51 -18.90 8.77
N ALA A 528 -11.69 -19.09 8.19
CA ALA A 528 -12.12 -20.32 7.53
C ALA A 528 -13.12 -19.96 6.42
N TYR A 529 -12.68 -20.04 5.16
CA TYR A 529 -13.42 -19.54 4.01
C TYR A 529 -13.22 -20.42 2.78
N ALA A 530 -14.08 -20.25 1.79
CA ALA A 530 -13.97 -20.88 0.49
C ALA A 530 -13.75 -19.81 -0.60
N ILE A 531 -13.24 -20.23 -1.76
CA ILE A 531 -13.22 -19.44 -2.98
C ILE A 531 -13.91 -20.30 -4.05
N ASP A 532 -15.04 -19.84 -4.55
CA ASP A 532 -15.76 -20.49 -5.65
C ASP A 532 -15.38 -19.79 -6.96
N MET A 533 -14.62 -20.48 -7.83
CA MET A 533 -14.17 -19.90 -9.08
C MET A 533 -15.31 -19.64 -10.08
N SER A 534 -16.49 -20.24 -9.89
CA SER A 534 -17.63 -20.04 -10.79
C SER A 534 -18.23 -18.64 -10.73
N ILE A 535 -18.00 -17.91 -9.64
CA ILE A 535 -18.48 -16.54 -9.48
C ILE A 535 -17.39 -15.49 -9.74
N GLN A 536 -16.10 -15.83 -9.56
CA GLN A 536 -14.99 -14.88 -9.65
C GLN A 536 -14.90 -14.17 -11.00
N LYS A 537 -14.19 -13.04 -11.03
CA LYS A 537 -14.13 -12.16 -12.20
C LYS A 537 -12.70 -11.89 -12.63
N LYS A 538 -12.54 -11.63 -13.93
CA LYS A 538 -11.33 -11.03 -14.47
C LYS A 538 -11.37 -9.52 -14.22
N GLU A 539 -10.43 -9.02 -13.42
CA GLU A 539 -10.33 -7.63 -12.97
C GLU A 539 -8.83 -7.25 -12.93
N PHE A 540 -8.45 -6.06 -13.42
CA PHE A 540 -7.05 -5.60 -13.44
C PHE A 540 -6.06 -6.62 -14.07
N ASP A 541 -6.49 -7.24 -15.17
CA ASP A 541 -5.80 -8.33 -15.86
C ASP A 541 -5.52 -9.61 -15.06
N GLU A 542 -6.20 -9.76 -13.92
CA GLU A 542 -6.03 -10.84 -12.96
C GLU A 542 -7.39 -11.49 -12.65
N ILE A 543 -7.43 -12.58 -11.88
CA ILE A 543 -8.68 -13.24 -11.47
C ILE A 543 -8.86 -13.09 -9.96
N THR A 544 -9.98 -12.53 -9.51
CA THR A 544 -10.24 -12.34 -8.07
C THR A 544 -10.25 -13.67 -7.29
N PRO A 545 -9.75 -13.73 -6.03
CA PRO A 545 -8.89 -12.78 -5.30
C PRO A 545 -7.38 -13.06 -5.45
N PHE A 546 -6.95 -13.54 -6.63
CA PHE A 546 -5.57 -13.91 -6.87
C PHE A 546 -4.72 -12.75 -7.40
N SER A 547 -3.46 -12.76 -7.00
CA SER A 547 -2.39 -11.91 -7.52
C SER A 547 -1.34 -12.80 -8.17
N CYS A 548 -1.14 -12.67 -9.49
CA CYS A 548 -0.25 -13.55 -10.24
C CYS A 548 1.13 -12.93 -10.47
N ASN A 549 2.14 -13.79 -10.52
CA ASN A 549 3.49 -13.44 -10.93
C ASN A 549 4.06 -14.55 -11.82
N ASP A 550 4.55 -14.18 -13.01
CA ASP A 550 5.12 -15.09 -14.02
C ASP A 550 4.18 -16.24 -14.44
N ILE A 551 2.88 -16.06 -14.22
CA ILE A 551 1.83 -17.01 -14.59
C ILE A 551 0.65 -16.23 -15.17
N GLN A 552 0.12 -16.72 -16.28
CA GLN A 552 -1.02 -16.13 -16.95
C GLN A 552 -2.30 -16.75 -16.40
N PRO A 553 -3.17 -15.98 -15.74
CA PRO A 553 -4.44 -16.46 -15.27
C PRO A 553 -5.52 -16.29 -16.36
N ASP A 554 -6.51 -17.18 -16.33
CA ASP A 554 -7.72 -17.11 -17.14
C ASP A 554 -8.88 -17.76 -16.36
N LEU A 555 -10.12 -17.48 -16.77
CA LEU A 555 -11.31 -18.05 -16.15
C LEU A 555 -12.14 -18.76 -17.21
N GLN A 556 -12.18 -20.09 -17.15
CA GLN A 556 -12.86 -20.93 -18.14
C GLN A 556 -13.87 -21.85 -17.47
N TYR A 557 -15.14 -21.77 -17.88
CA TYR A 557 -16.22 -22.63 -17.39
C TYR A 557 -16.36 -22.67 -15.85
N GLY A 558 -16.02 -21.57 -15.17
CA GLY A 558 -16.05 -21.47 -13.72
C GLY A 558 -14.85 -22.12 -13.01
N GLU A 559 -13.74 -22.30 -13.72
CA GLU A 559 -12.47 -22.79 -13.18
C GLU A 559 -11.37 -21.76 -13.44
N LEU A 560 -10.50 -21.54 -12.44
CA LEU A 560 -9.26 -20.81 -12.59
C LEU A 560 -8.31 -21.64 -13.46
N VAL A 561 -7.87 -21.08 -14.58
CA VAL A 561 -6.85 -21.70 -15.43
C VAL A 561 -5.55 -20.92 -15.26
N LEU A 562 -4.47 -21.61 -14.95
CA LEU A 562 -3.16 -21.03 -14.74
C LEU A 562 -2.17 -21.62 -15.74
N ARG A 563 -1.53 -20.77 -16.55
CA ARG A 563 -0.55 -21.19 -17.56
C ARG A 563 0.77 -20.46 -17.38
N THR A 564 1.87 -21.21 -17.39
CA THR A 564 3.22 -20.63 -17.34
C THR A 564 4.18 -21.45 -18.18
N GLU A 565 5.19 -20.80 -18.75
CA GLU A 565 6.28 -21.41 -19.51
C GLU A 565 7.56 -21.59 -18.68
N CYS A 566 7.67 -20.89 -17.55
CA CYS A 566 8.91 -20.80 -16.76
C CYS A 566 8.70 -21.04 -15.26
N GLY A 567 7.46 -21.31 -14.83
CA GLY A 567 7.07 -21.34 -13.42
C GLY A 567 6.53 -19.99 -12.97
N GLY A 568 5.68 -20.01 -11.95
CA GLY A 568 4.99 -18.82 -11.47
C GLY A 568 4.08 -19.11 -10.29
N GLN A 569 3.44 -18.07 -9.77
CA GLN A 569 2.63 -18.13 -8.55
C GLN A 569 1.35 -17.31 -8.69
N ALA A 570 0.27 -17.79 -8.08
CA ALA A 570 -0.97 -17.05 -7.88
C ALA A 570 -1.26 -17.01 -6.37
N PHE A 571 -1.16 -15.82 -5.76
CA PHE A 571 -1.28 -15.61 -4.30
C PHE A 571 -2.65 -15.09 -3.89
N THR A 572 -3.12 -15.48 -2.71
CA THR A 572 -4.30 -14.92 -2.06
C THR A 572 -4.22 -15.06 -0.53
N GLY A 573 -5.25 -14.58 0.17
CA GLY A 573 -5.36 -14.71 1.62
C GLY A 573 -4.59 -13.64 2.42
N ASN A 574 -4.66 -13.74 3.74
CA ASN A 574 -3.99 -12.82 4.66
C ASN A 574 -2.46 -13.03 4.63
N TYR A 575 -1.71 -11.93 4.50
CA TYR A 575 -0.24 -11.96 4.43
C TYR A 575 0.41 -12.52 5.70
N TYR A 576 -0.27 -12.46 6.85
CA TYR A 576 0.24 -12.90 8.14
C TYR A 576 -0.31 -14.26 8.59
N THR A 577 -0.91 -15.05 7.69
CA THR A 577 -1.39 -16.42 8.01
C THR A 577 -0.25 -17.29 8.52
N ARG A 578 -0.39 -17.87 9.71
CA ARG A 578 0.57 -18.76 10.38
C ARG A 578 0.23 -20.22 10.15
N ASP A 579 -0.50 -20.82 11.09
CA ASP A 579 -0.94 -22.20 11.05
C ASP A 579 -2.25 -22.28 10.28
N GLY A 580 -2.35 -23.22 9.35
CA GLY A 580 -3.46 -23.25 8.44
C GLY A 580 -3.35 -24.32 7.37
N ALA A 581 -4.31 -24.27 6.45
CA ALA A 581 -4.39 -25.20 5.35
C ALA A 581 -5.05 -24.52 4.14
N MET A 582 -4.63 -24.95 2.96
CA MET A 582 -5.33 -24.68 1.72
C MET A 582 -5.62 -26.01 1.04
N GLU A 583 -6.79 -26.11 0.45
CA GLU A 583 -7.23 -27.28 -0.30
C GLU A 583 -7.85 -26.80 -1.62
N GLY A 584 -7.59 -27.54 -2.70
CA GLY A 584 -8.18 -27.26 -4.00
C GLY A 584 -8.41 -28.54 -4.81
N GLU A 585 -9.42 -28.51 -5.67
CA GLU A 585 -9.64 -29.51 -6.72
C GLU A 585 -8.91 -29.07 -7.98
N ALA A 586 -7.93 -29.87 -8.41
CA ALA A 586 -7.03 -29.53 -9.49
C ALA A 586 -7.07 -30.55 -10.64
N VAL A 587 -6.89 -30.06 -11.86
CA VAL A 587 -6.63 -30.88 -13.05
C VAL A 587 -5.40 -30.33 -13.75
N VAL A 588 -4.42 -31.19 -14.03
CA VAL A 588 -3.23 -30.82 -14.82
C VAL A 588 -3.48 -31.14 -16.29
N GLU A 589 -3.47 -30.10 -17.13
CA GLU A 589 -3.69 -30.24 -18.58
C GLU A 589 -2.38 -30.49 -19.33
N SER A 590 -1.31 -29.81 -18.94
CA SER A 590 0.03 -29.96 -19.51
C SER A 590 1.11 -29.61 -18.49
N GLY A 591 2.34 -30.07 -18.74
CA GLY A 591 3.42 -30.03 -17.77
C GLY A 591 3.28 -31.13 -16.71
N ASP A 592 4.12 -31.04 -15.67
CA ASP A 592 4.31 -32.10 -14.68
C ASP A 592 4.15 -31.59 -13.24
N SER A 593 3.56 -30.42 -13.02
CA SER A 593 3.44 -29.85 -11.68
C SER A 593 2.06 -29.30 -11.38
N CYS A 594 1.67 -29.40 -10.10
CA CYS A 594 0.45 -28.83 -9.55
C CYS A 594 0.61 -28.73 -8.03
N MET A 595 0.92 -27.54 -7.53
CA MET A 595 1.28 -27.36 -6.13
C MET A 595 0.47 -26.23 -5.49
N LEU A 596 0.05 -26.47 -4.25
CA LEU A 596 -0.44 -25.42 -3.36
C LEU A 596 0.74 -24.75 -2.67
N LEU A 597 0.61 -23.45 -2.46
CA LEU A 597 1.58 -22.60 -1.80
C LEU A 597 1.08 -22.24 -0.41
N LEU A 598 1.95 -22.34 0.59
CA LEU A 598 1.69 -21.90 1.97
C LEU A 598 2.80 -20.98 2.48
N ARG A 599 2.43 -20.11 3.43
CA ARG A 599 3.33 -19.17 4.11
C ARG A 599 4.21 -18.35 3.15
N GLY A 600 3.59 -17.88 2.06
CA GLY A 600 4.23 -17.04 1.06
C GLY A 600 4.48 -15.62 1.55
N LYS A 601 5.75 -15.29 1.77
CA LYS A 601 6.22 -13.93 2.08
C LYS A 601 6.54 -13.11 0.82
N GLY A 602 6.06 -13.54 -0.35
CA GLY A 602 6.33 -12.96 -1.66
C GLY A 602 6.69 -14.05 -2.68
N THR A 603 7.11 -13.64 -3.87
CA THR A 603 7.37 -14.52 -5.02
C THR A 603 8.61 -15.41 -4.87
N ARG A 604 9.42 -15.20 -3.82
CA ARG A 604 10.71 -15.90 -3.63
C ARG A 604 10.84 -16.66 -2.32
N ASN A 605 9.84 -16.55 -1.43
CA ASN A 605 9.90 -17.08 -0.08
C ASN A 605 8.58 -17.75 0.31
N PHE A 606 8.48 -19.07 0.15
CA PHE A 606 7.27 -19.84 0.42
C PHE A 606 7.53 -21.34 0.52
N TYR A 607 6.57 -22.09 1.07
CA TYR A 607 6.51 -23.54 0.93
C TYR A 607 5.58 -23.94 -0.22
N ALA A 608 5.94 -24.99 -0.95
CA ALA A 608 5.15 -25.58 -2.02
C ALA A 608 4.88 -27.05 -1.70
N LEU A 609 3.62 -27.47 -1.76
CA LEU A 609 3.18 -28.82 -1.46
C LEU A 609 2.22 -29.29 -2.55
N GLY A 610 2.51 -30.42 -3.17
CA GLY A 610 1.66 -30.97 -4.22
C GLY A 610 2.38 -32.00 -5.06
N LEU A 611 2.14 -31.95 -6.36
CA LEU A 611 2.72 -32.87 -7.34
C LEU A 611 3.76 -32.17 -8.20
N ASP A 612 4.89 -32.83 -8.42
CA ASP A 612 5.95 -32.39 -9.33
C ASP A 612 6.68 -33.61 -9.91
N GLY A 613 6.72 -33.71 -11.24
CA GLY A 613 7.13 -34.92 -11.94
C GLY A 613 6.20 -36.11 -11.61
N GLU A 614 6.80 -37.27 -11.35
CA GLU A 614 6.06 -38.49 -10.96
C GLU A 614 5.77 -38.57 -9.44
N ASN A 615 6.17 -37.53 -8.68
CA ASN A 615 6.21 -37.55 -7.22
C ASN A 615 5.17 -36.61 -6.59
N ALA A 616 4.74 -36.96 -5.39
CA ALA A 616 4.26 -36.01 -4.40
C ALA A 616 5.47 -35.37 -3.70
N VAL A 617 5.47 -34.05 -3.54
CA VAL A 617 6.62 -33.26 -3.09
C VAL A 617 6.20 -32.21 -2.05
N ILE A 618 7.05 -32.04 -1.05
CA ILE A 618 7.09 -30.86 -0.18
C ILE A 618 8.42 -30.16 -0.44
N ALA A 619 8.38 -28.89 -0.83
CA ALA A 619 9.54 -28.08 -1.13
C ALA A 619 9.46 -26.70 -0.47
N CYS A 620 10.62 -26.07 -0.32
CA CYS A 620 10.78 -24.70 0.14
C CYS A 620 11.47 -23.89 -0.94
N CYS A 621 10.91 -22.74 -1.28
CA CYS A 621 11.54 -21.72 -2.10
C CYS A 621 12.04 -20.61 -1.16
N GLU A 622 13.35 -20.40 -1.08
CA GLU A 622 13.98 -19.38 -0.24
C GLU A 622 14.88 -18.50 -1.11
N ASN A 623 14.59 -17.20 -1.16
CA ASN A 623 15.22 -16.25 -2.08
C ASN A 623 15.25 -16.77 -3.53
N GLY A 624 14.21 -17.48 -3.96
CA GLY A 624 14.08 -18.06 -5.30
C GLY A 624 14.81 -19.38 -5.51
N GLU A 625 15.56 -19.88 -4.52
CA GLU A 625 16.22 -21.17 -4.57
C GLU A 625 15.31 -22.27 -4.01
N TRP A 626 15.12 -23.34 -4.78
CA TRP A 626 14.25 -24.45 -4.42
C TRP A 626 15.00 -25.56 -3.69
N THR A 627 14.49 -25.96 -2.54
CA THR A 627 14.96 -27.11 -1.75
C THR A 627 13.83 -28.11 -1.58
N GLN A 628 14.01 -29.33 -2.07
CA GLN A 628 13.10 -30.43 -1.81
C GLN A 628 13.28 -30.92 -0.37
N LEU A 629 12.21 -30.89 0.43
CA LEU A 629 12.20 -31.33 1.83
C LEU A 629 11.81 -32.80 1.97
N ALA A 630 10.84 -33.24 1.17
CA ALA A 630 10.41 -34.62 1.10
C ALA A 630 9.83 -34.92 -0.29
N ALA A 631 9.94 -36.17 -0.74
CA ALA A 631 9.29 -36.64 -1.95
C ALA A 631 8.97 -38.14 -1.87
N VAL A 632 7.88 -38.56 -2.51
CA VAL A 632 7.51 -39.97 -2.66
C VAL A 632 6.85 -40.19 -4.04
N PRO A 633 7.14 -41.30 -4.74
CA PRO A 633 6.40 -41.65 -5.95
C PRO A 633 4.90 -41.73 -5.68
N TYR A 634 4.08 -41.08 -6.50
CA TYR A 634 2.62 -41.05 -6.32
C TYR A 634 1.86 -41.62 -7.53
N GLY A 635 2.38 -41.47 -8.76
CA GLY A 635 1.84 -42.13 -9.95
C GLY A 635 0.52 -41.55 -10.47
N TRP A 636 0.35 -40.23 -10.41
CA TRP A 636 -0.80 -39.52 -10.98
C TRP A 636 -0.73 -39.42 -12.52
N GLN A 637 -1.86 -39.17 -13.18
CA GLN A 637 -1.92 -38.96 -14.64
C GLN A 637 -2.53 -37.59 -14.99
N ARG A 638 -2.07 -37.02 -16.12
CA ARG A 638 -2.66 -35.78 -16.65
C ARG A 638 -4.13 -35.99 -16.99
N GLY A 639 -4.94 -34.94 -16.78
CA GLY A 639 -6.39 -34.97 -16.98
C GLY A 639 -7.18 -35.61 -15.83
N GLU A 640 -6.52 -36.23 -14.84
CA GLU A 640 -7.20 -36.66 -13.61
C GLU A 640 -7.56 -35.46 -12.73
N THR A 641 -8.69 -35.56 -12.04
CA THR A 641 -9.09 -34.61 -11.01
C THR A 641 -8.56 -35.07 -9.67
N LEU A 642 -7.80 -34.21 -9.00
CA LEU A 642 -7.14 -34.51 -7.74
C LEU A 642 -7.54 -33.49 -6.69
N ARG A 643 -7.87 -33.95 -5.49
CA ARG A 643 -8.11 -33.06 -4.34
C ARG A 643 -6.82 -32.93 -3.54
N ILE A 644 -6.12 -31.82 -3.72
CA ILE A 644 -4.84 -31.55 -3.07
C ILE A 644 -5.09 -30.68 -1.84
N ARG A 645 -4.51 -31.06 -0.69
CA ARG A 645 -4.55 -30.28 0.54
C ARG A 645 -3.15 -30.13 1.11
N ALA A 646 -2.74 -28.88 1.33
CA ALA A 646 -1.50 -28.52 1.98
C ALA A 646 -1.81 -27.96 3.37
N GLU A 647 -1.05 -28.38 4.38
CA GLU A 647 -1.19 -27.89 5.74
C GLU A 647 0.15 -27.49 6.35
N ALA A 648 0.13 -26.45 7.18
CA ALA A 648 1.27 -26.01 7.99
C ALA A 648 0.81 -25.80 9.44
N GLU A 649 1.47 -26.47 10.39
CA GLU A 649 1.18 -26.39 11.82
C GLU A 649 2.51 -26.35 12.60
N GLY A 650 2.85 -25.19 13.18
CA GLY A 650 4.19 -24.96 13.71
C GLY A 650 5.24 -25.15 12.61
N SER A 651 6.20 -26.06 12.79
CA SER A 651 7.17 -26.43 11.76
C SER A 651 6.72 -27.62 10.90
N ASN A 652 5.59 -28.26 11.20
CA ASN A 652 5.14 -29.46 10.50
C ASN A 652 4.36 -29.09 9.22
N LEU A 653 4.78 -29.67 8.10
CA LEU A 653 4.19 -29.51 6.78
C LEU A 653 3.58 -30.84 6.34
N ARG A 654 2.31 -30.84 5.92
CA ARG A 654 1.61 -32.06 5.48
C ARG A 654 0.98 -31.87 4.11
N LEU A 655 1.16 -32.86 3.26
CA LEU A 655 0.49 -32.97 1.97
C LEU A 655 -0.49 -34.15 2.01
N LEU A 656 -1.76 -33.85 1.74
CA LEU A 656 -2.78 -34.85 1.54
C LEU A 656 -3.28 -34.79 0.09
N VAL A 657 -3.56 -35.95 -0.48
CA VAL A 657 -4.20 -36.09 -1.80
C VAL A 657 -5.39 -37.02 -1.64
N ASP A 658 -6.56 -36.59 -2.12
CA ASP A 658 -7.84 -37.28 -1.98
C ASP A 658 -8.17 -37.69 -0.54
N GLY A 659 -7.74 -36.84 0.42
CA GLY A 659 -7.95 -37.02 1.85
C GLY A 659 -6.96 -37.97 2.55
N ALA A 660 -6.09 -38.65 1.81
CA ALA A 660 -5.03 -39.48 2.38
C ALA A 660 -3.76 -38.66 2.63
N LEU A 661 -3.14 -38.81 3.81
CA LEU A 661 -1.82 -38.23 4.08
C LEU A 661 -0.77 -38.95 3.23
N VAL A 662 -0.18 -38.23 2.28
CA VAL A 662 0.81 -38.76 1.34
C VAL A 662 2.22 -38.48 1.82
N LEU A 663 2.46 -37.28 2.35
CA LEU A 663 3.79 -36.81 2.69
C LEU A 663 3.78 -35.86 3.88
N GLN A 664 4.86 -35.86 4.65
CA GLN A 664 5.09 -34.89 5.73
C GLN A 664 6.57 -34.51 5.80
N ALA A 665 6.84 -33.27 6.21
CA ALA A 665 8.18 -32.74 6.45
C ALA A 665 8.16 -31.74 7.61
N ALA A 666 9.33 -31.42 8.17
CA ALA A 666 9.47 -30.37 9.17
C ALA A 666 10.44 -29.29 8.68
N ASP A 667 10.00 -28.03 8.69
CA ASP A 667 10.80 -26.85 8.34
C ASP A 667 10.22 -25.59 9.00
N ASP A 668 11.08 -24.73 9.55
CA ASP A 668 10.70 -23.55 10.32
C ASP A 668 11.19 -22.22 9.71
N ARG A 669 11.70 -22.24 8.48
CA ARG A 669 12.18 -21.02 7.78
C ARG A 669 11.09 -19.96 7.62
N PHE A 670 9.86 -20.39 7.34
CA PHE A 670 8.71 -19.49 7.23
C PHE A 670 7.66 -19.78 8.29
N ALA A 671 7.42 -18.78 9.15
CA ALA A 671 6.43 -18.86 10.24
C ALA A 671 5.05 -18.31 9.85
N TYR A 672 4.97 -17.52 8.78
CA TYR A 672 3.74 -16.92 8.28
C TYR A 672 3.86 -16.54 6.79
N GLY A 673 2.73 -16.30 6.13
CA GLY A 673 2.66 -15.78 4.77
C GLY A 673 1.33 -16.10 4.10
N MET A 674 1.15 -15.61 2.87
CA MET A 674 -0.03 -15.87 2.02
C MET A 674 -0.16 -17.36 1.65
N VAL A 675 -1.32 -17.71 1.11
CA VAL A 675 -1.57 -19.02 0.48
C VAL A 675 -1.75 -18.85 -1.02
N GLY A 676 -1.74 -19.94 -1.79
CA GLY A 676 -1.98 -19.84 -3.22
C GLY A 676 -1.70 -21.11 -4.00
N VAL A 677 -1.44 -20.92 -5.28
CA VAL A 677 -1.02 -21.97 -6.23
C VAL A 677 0.34 -21.59 -6.80
N CYS A 678 1.20 -22.58 -7.06
CA CYS A 678 2.44 -22.34 -7.78
C CYS A 678 2.81 -23.51 -8.70
N HIS A 679 3.66 -23.19 -9.67
CA HIS A 679 4.30 -24.14 -10.55
C HIS A 679 5.81 -23.85 -10.58
N PRO A 680 6.70 -24.84 -10.34
CA PRO A 680 8.16 -24.66 -10.42
C PRO A 680 8.69 -24.51 -11.86
N GLY A 681 7.90 -24.88 -12.87
CA GLY A 681 8.27 -24.81 -14.29
C GLY A 681 7.03 -24.73 -15.19
N ALA A 682 7.21 -25.05 -16.49
CA ALA A 682 6.13 -24.99 -17.47
C ALA A 682 4.95 -25.91 -17.09
N ALA A 683 3.74 -25.36 -17.02
CA ALA A 683 2.54 -26.10 -16.66
C ALA A 683 1.25 -25.37 -17.08
N SER A 684 0.17 -26.14 -17.24
CA SER A 684 -1.22 -25.66 -17.32
C SER A 684 -2.07 -26.44 -16.33
N SER A 685 -2.71 -25.74 -15.39
CA SER A 685 -3.60 -26.33 -14.40
C SER A 685 -4.95 -25.63 -14.34
N ARG A 686 -6.00 -26.38 -13.98
CA ARG A 686 -7.36 -25.87 -13.75
C ARG A 686 -7.79 -26.13 -12.32
N TRP A 687 -8.44 -25.15 -11.71
CA TRP A 687 -8.89 -25.20 -10.32
C TRP A 687 -10.32 -24.72 -10.17
N LYS A 688 -11.17 -25.53 -9.55
CA LYS A 688 -12.61 -25.24 -9.47
C LYS A 688 -12.99 -24.48 -8.21
N MET A 689 -12.46 -24.91 -7.07
CA MET A 689 -12.78 -24.35 -5.78
C MET A 689 -11.60 -24.48 -4.84
N PHE A 690 -11.52 -23.56 -3.89
CA PHE A 690 -10.54 -23.61 -2.82
C PHE A 690 -11.23 -23.53 -1.45
N ALA A 691 -10.66 -24.23 -0.47
CA ALA A 691 -11.01 -24.07 0.94
C ALA A 691 -9.75 -23.68 1.72
N VAL A 692 -9.84 -22.63 2.54
CA VAL A 692 -8.72 -22.09 3.29
C VAL A 692 -9.08 -21.97 4.76
N THR A 693 -8.17 -22.39 5.62
CA THR A 693 -8.20 -22.14 7.07
C THR A 693 -6.89 -21.52 7.50
N GLY A 694 -6.93 -20.58 8.44
CA GLY A 694 -5.71 -19.93 8.93
C GLY A 694 -5.84 -19.30 10.29
N GLN A 695 -4.77 -19.35 11.08
CA GLN A 695 -4.53 -18.57 12.27
C GLN A 695 -3.63 -17.37 11.94
N ILE A 696 -3.76 -16.30 12.72
CA ILE A 696 -3.02 -15.04 12.58
C ILE A 696 -2.03 -14.87 13.73
#